data_AF-A0A318CN24-F1
#
_entry.id   AF-A0A318CN24-F1
#
_cell.length_a   1.000
_cell.length_b   1.000
_cell.length_c   1.000
_cell.angle_alpha   90.00
_cell.angle_beta   90.00
_cell.angle_gamma   90.00
#
_symmetry.space_group_name_H-M   'P 1'
#
loop_
_entity.id
_entity.type
_entity.pdbx_description
1 polymer ?
#
loop_
_entity_poly.entity_id
_entity_poly.type
_entity_poly.pdbx_seq_one_letter_code
_entity_poly.pdbx_strand_id
1 'polypeptide(L)'
;MSSTYPAGQANNNEGRLEKNANAILFIELAALLHDIGKLSKGFLRYRREWQGEKGLPDPHADKFLENHETFKALIPKEFKDITLKLYSTSFDEIDFSIQKAVDEHDEPDKQDEQDVMKVIKAADKNDSAIDRNNPLYSAEQKTGQIFRSNVFGNECGSPDRVVDMDSQDGYRKKLYKDLAPLLSDYLSPKKDHFTAGQRWNILKSVHSAFIHGLSDTCRPQNDTTLWDHSYAVASIAKVLTVHNLFCDKKDIIDDFQKVKYDIWGIGWDGLKFLSYGQKIGDITARKKIINLIKNQIREIVEHQYPVGNTVYEDDNGIYFVVPANFIPVAEGDDEKQENKYGDLHGILQKEIAKAVWEASDCEIQPQFAWQSNCTQLTDIVKVIGSINKKTQFRFSSDIGFLEKLKGSVEFKKGEEVCSICRLRPADREKSQGEKKICGICDRRRGEEAKKNRDEVGIKQTIFIDEIVDQYQRAALIVAKFDLDQWLNGKMLHTLFVTEARGIEKEIKTLNKIEKFKGEKEKQARKKLQDILYNYDRITADIDAILNKEENSEYVSFLYTHGRNFQKDKKNEKKKALETLIDNRCGEALGPICKYNVINAKSPTPSTILDVWQTTRNFFKTSIINDIKEKSGMIRRNRVTLACRAAVGGTFEAELIRDVQTERIEVLLTSGGSQADLIVSIDKLESIDNILKKPKEAIIRITDKSWDNPDQSELKIQANTAKPYFRYRVITASPCLFMAIVPADQAVKISQDIYKHYQEQFGKVTGRLPFSVGNIFFRRRMPMFVVLDSAKRMLNNFKRFSAYEAIRDFTVKEKTEKKDGRFDIRVVPSENNDKEFSYHVPARLGNCKMDYYHAYALLHPGNTASDRKGFFKTIVGDVVPYSELEKGDKLHLYPNYYDFLYLDSNQKRHEIFRSAHETNLYFMEELEQKFVRLWDNLTTGSGLSGITQTKLKNLEALWLSKYQLWGGDHPMFKKLVETSLDKEFIAMTNENKELMIETLKNGLFFRMMELQHTILKKRVRDDKEINNDKTV
;
A
#
# COMPACT_ATOMS: atom_id res chain seq x y z
N MET A 1 -28.70 -7.15 19.10
CA MET A 1 -29.55 -7.57 20.24
C MET A 1 -28.88 -7.07 21.50
N SER A 2 -29.60 -6.30 22.31
CA SER A 2 -29.13 -5.79 23.60
C SER A 2 -28.94 -6.95 24.58
N SER A 3 -27.69 -7.26 24.93
CA SER A 3 -27.38 -8.16 26.05
C SER A 3 -26.84 -7.33 27.20
N THR A 4 -27.74 -6.96 28.11
CA THR A 4 -27.39 -6.67 29.50
C THR A 4 -26.77 -7.94 30.09
N TYR A 5 -25.47 -7.91 30.42
CA TYR A 5 -24.78 -9.02 31.08
C TYR A 5 -24.89 -8.90 32.61
N PRO A 6 -24.89 -10.03 33.35
CA PRO A 6 -25.15 -10.05 34.79
C PRO A 6 -23.91 -9.59 35.57
N ALA A 7 -24.15 -8.81 36.62
CA ALA A 7 -23.14 -8.45 37.61
C ALA A 7 -22.68 -9.70 38.38
N GLY A 8 -21.53 -10.26 37.98
CA GLY A 8 -20.84 -11.33 38.69
C GLY A 8 -19.35 -11.01 38.75
N GLN A 9 -18.80 -11.02 39.97
CA GLN A 9 -17.42 -10.68 40.31
C GLN A 9 -16.40 -11.40 39.42
N ALA A 10 -15.77 -10.66 38.50
CA ALA A 10 -14.58 -11.07 37.76
C ALA A 10 -13.55 -9.94 37.82
N ASN A 11 -12.28 -10.32 37.99
CA ASN A 11 -11.07 -9.51 38.19
C ASN A 11 -11.15 -8.01 37.83
N ASN A 12 -10.75 -7.17 38.78
CA ASN A 12 -10.83 -5.69 38.91
C ASN A 12 -10.36 -4.84 37.69
N ASN A 13 -9.87 -5.45 36.60
CA ASN A 13 -9.22 -4.80 35.46
C ASN A 13 -10.14 -4.62 34.23
N GLU A 14 -10.96 -5.62 33.87
CA GLU A 14 -11.92 -5.50 32.76
C GLU A 14 -12.96 -4.42 33.08
N GLY A 15 -13.51 -4.45 34.30
CA GLY A 15 -14.39 -3.39 34.79
C GLY A 15 -13.73 -2.01 34.91
N ARG A 16 -12.39 -1.90 34.88
CA ARG A 16 -11.69 -0.60 34.80
C ARG A 16 -11.66 -0.06 33.38
N LEU A 17 -11.42 -0.92 32.37
CA LEU A 17 -11.52 -0.50 30.96
C LEU A 17 -12.93 -0.11 30.59
N GLU A 18 -13.93 -0.92 30.94
CA GLU A 18 -15.34 -0.63 30.66
C GLU A 18 -15.77 0.73 31.22
N LYS A 19 -15.40 1.03 32.47
CA LYS A 19 -15.71 2.32 33.11
C LYS A 19 -15.02 3.52 32.45
N ASN A 20 -13.88 3.30 31.80
CA ASN A 20 -13.08 4.35 31.17
C ASN A 20 -13.21 4.39 29.65
N ALA A 21 -13.97 3.48 29.01
CA ALA A 21 -13.99 3.33 27.55
C ALA A 21 -14.35 4.63 26.82
N ASN A 22 -15.39 5.34 27.27
CA ASN A 22 -15.78 6.62 26.69
C ASN A 22 -14.70 7.70 26.88
N ALA A 23 -14.02 7.72 28.03
CA ALA A 23 -12.96 8.67 28.33
C ALA A 23 -11.72 8.42 27.44
N ILE A 24 -11.30 7.15 27.28
CA ILE A 24 -10.20 6.75 26.39
C ILE A 24 -10.49 7.19 24.95
N LEU A 25 -11.71 6.95 24.48
CA LEU A 25 -12.14 7.29 23.12
C LEU A 25 -12.34 8.80 22.92
N PHE A 26 -12.63 9.55 23.98
CA PHE A 26 -12.63 11.02 23.95
C PHE A 26 -11.21 11.59 23.88
N ILE A 27 -10.26 11.04 24.66
CA ILE A 27 -8.85 11.42 24.60
C ILE A 27 -8.26 11.11 23.23
N GLU A 28 -8.58 9.95 22.63
CA GLU A 28 -8.23 9.64 21.23
C GLU A 28 -8.71 10.73 20.28
N LEU A 29 -9.97 11.14 20.40
CA LEU A 29 -10.56 12.16 19.54
C LEU A 29 -9.91 13.53 19.74
N ALA A 30 -9.66 13.94 20.98
CA ALA A 30 -8.98 15.19 21.29
C ALA A 30 -7.54 15.19 20.74
N ALA A 31 -6.81 14.09 20.91
CA ALA A 31 -5.49 13.89 20.32
C ALA A 31 -5.53 13.84 18.79
N LEU A 32 -6.60 13.37 18.17
CA LEU A 32 -6.77 13.43 16.72
C LEU A 32 -7.01 14.87 16.22
N LEU A 33 -7.63 15.72 17.03
CA LEU A 33 -7.99 17.09 16.64
C LEU A 33 -7.01 18.16 17.14
N HIS A 34 -6.03 17.82 17.98
CA HIS A 34 -5.12 18.77 18.65
C HIS A 34 -4.49 19.78 17.67
N ASP A 35 -4.20 19.33 16.46
CA ASP A 35 -3.42 20.06 15.45
C ASP A 35 -4.32 20.74 14.38
N ILE A 36 -5.64 20.84 14.63
CA ILE A 36 -6.64 21.38 13.68
C ILE A 36 -6.33 22.80 13.19
N GLY A 37 -5.56 23.57 13.97
CA GLY A 37 -5.10 24.91 13.59
C GLY A 37 -4.19 24.92 12.36
N LYS A 38 -3.45 23.82 12.11
CA LYS A 38 -2.60 23.67 10.90
C LYS A 38 -3.42 23.62 9.61
N LEU A 39 -4.70 23.24 9.68
CA LEU A 39 -5.63 23.29 8.54
C LEU A 39 -6.13 24.72 8.26
N SER A 40 -5.27 25.74 8.37
CA SER A 40 -5.60 27.15 8.11
C SER A 40 -4.74 27.76 7.01
N LYS A 41 -5.31 28.76 6.34
CA LYS A 41 -4.52 29.68 5.51
C LYS A 41 -3.48 30.44 6.35
N GLY A 42 -3.85 30.80 7.59
CA GLY A 42 -2.98 31.51 8.54
C GLY A 42 -1.68 30.76 8.83
N PHE A 43 -1.78 29.46 9.15
CA PHE A 43 -0.63 28.59 9.39
C PHE A 43 0.30 28.51 8.17
N LEU A 44 -0.23 28.26 6.97
CA LEU A 44 0.59 28.18 5.76
C LEU A 44 1.28 29.51 5.42
N ARG A 45 0.60 30.64 5.68
CA ARG A 45 1.22 31.98 5.52
C ARG A 45 2.32 32.19 6.55
N TYR A 46 2.07 31.86 7.82
CA TYR A 46 3.08 31.90 8.87
C TYR A 46 4.32 31.09 8.46
N ARG A 47 4.14 29.84 7.99
CA ARG A 47 5.26 28.98 7.54
C ARG A 47 6.10 29.59 6.41
N ARG A 48 5.56 30.49 5.59
CA ARG A 48 6.33 31.23 4.58
C ARG A 48 7.11 32.42 5.14
N GLU A 49 6.57 33.08 6.16
CA GLU A 49 7.00 34.41 6.61
C GLU A 49 7.76 34.39 7.94
N TRP A 50 7.64 33.34 8.75
CA TRP A 50 8.16 33.30 10.13
C TRP A 50 9.67 33.47 10.27
N GLN A 51 10.41 33.23 9.18
CA GLN A 51 11.86 33.42 9.09
C GLN A 51 12.28 34.84 8.66
N GLY A 52 11.31 35.75 8.49
CA GLY A 52 11.54 37.15 8.10
C GLY A 52 12.15 38.01 9.21
N GLU A 53 12.21 39.33 8.96
CA GLU A 53 12.82 40.30 9.88
C GLU A 53 11.96 40.71 11.07
N LYS A 54 10.66 40.43 11.02
CA LYS A 54 9.73 40.51 12.15
C LYS A 54 9.11 39.13 12.27
N GLY A 55 9.68 38.28 13.11
CA GLY A 55 9.16 36.93 13.33
C GLY A 55 7.66 36.98 13.63
N LEU A 56 6.85 36.28 12.84
CA LEU A 56 5.44 36.12 13.14
C LEU A 56 5.27 35.11 14.28
N PRO A 57 4.30 35.30 15.20
CA PRO A 57 3.92 34.27 16.14
C PRO A 57 3.34 33.07 15.38
N ASP A 58 3.57 31.87 15.91
CA ASP A 58 2.95 30.67 15.35
C ASP A 58 1.46 30.68 15.73
N PRO A 59 0.53 30.87 14.77
CA PRO A 59 -0.89 30.97 15.10
C PRO A 59 -1.43 29.66 15.71
N HIS A 60 -0.74 28.55 15.48
CA HIS A 60 -1.10 27.25 16.02
C HIS A 60 -0.82 27.13 17.53
N ALA A 61 0.31 27.68 17.99
CA ALA A 61 0.77 27.54 19.38
C ALA A 61 0.27 28.67 20.30
N ASP A 62 -0.47 29.64 19.76
CA ASP A 62 -0.96 30.83 20.47
C ASP A 62 -2.47 30.74 20.69
N LYS A 63 -2.92 29.68 21.38
CA LYS A 63 -4.33 29.40 21.69
C LYS A 63 -5.23 29.56 20.46
N PHE A 64 -4.99 28.73 19.45
CA PHE A 64 -5.55 28.88 18.11
C PHE A 64 -7.07 29.15 18.09
N LEU A 65 -7.89 28.40 18.85
CA LEU A 65 -9.35 28.55 18.85
C LEU A 65 -9.80 29.87 19.47
N GLU A 66 -9.04 30.38 20.44
CA GLU A 66 -9.33 31.66 21.09
C GLU A 66 -8.87 32.85 20.25
N ASN A 67 -7.66 32.80 19.71
CA ASN A 67 -6.98 33.96 19.14
C ASN A 67 -7.04 34.02 17.61
N HIS A 68 -7.06 32.87 16.93
CA HIS A 68 -6.83 32.78 15.48
C HIS A 68 -8.01 32.18 14.70
N GLU A 69 -8.94 31.50 15.36
CA GLU A 69 -10.11 30.92 14.70
C GLU A 69 -11.11 31.99 14.25
N THR A 70 -11.38 32.00 12.94
CA THR A 70 -12.26 32.97 12.28
C THR A 70 -13.72 32.53 12.27
N PHE A 71 -13.98 31.23 12.43
CA PHE A 71 -15.31 30.63 12.38
C PHE A 71 -15.83 30.22 13.76
N LYS A 72 -15.60 31.04 14.81
CA LYS A 72 -15.95 30.73 16.20
C LYS A 72 -17.39 30.21 16.40
N ALA A 73 -18.36 30.78 15.66
CA ALA A 73 -19.77 30.37 15.71
C ALA A 73 -20.06 28.96 15.15
N LEU A 74 -19.11 28.37 14.41
CA LEU A 74 -19.23 27.02 13.85
C LEU A 74 -18.49 25.97 14.68
N ILE A 75 -17.66 26.36 15.65
CA ILE A 75 -16.98 25.42 16.54
C ILE A 75 -18.07 24.61 17.27
N PRO A 76 -18.04 23.26 17.20
CA PRO A 76 -18.98 22.44 17.94
C PRO A 76 -18.90 22.76 19.45
N LYS A 77 -20.04 22.96 20.10
CA LYS A 77 -20.11 23.29 21.54
C LYS A 77 -19.41 22.24 22.42
N GLU A 78 -19.43 20.99 21.95
CA GLU A 78 -18.78 19.84 22.59
C GLU A 78 -17.25 20.00 22.70
N PHE A 79 -16.63 20.99 22.04
CA PHE A 79 -15.21 21.30 22.24
C PHE A 79 -14.91 21.85 23.64
N LYS A 80 -15.89 22.49 24.28
CA LYS A 80 -15.78 23.14 25.61
C LYS A 80 -16.51 22.40 26.72
N ASP A 81 -17.69 21.87 26.42
CA ASP A 81 -18.71 21.53 27.43
C ASP A 81 -18.54 20.14 28.10
N ILE A 82 -17.32 19.60 28.19
CA ILE A 82 -17.10 18.21 28.66
C ILE A 82 -16.13 18.18 29.83
N THR A 83 -16.61 17.63 30.95
CA THR A 83 -15.78 17.25 32.09
C THR A 83 -15.35 15.79 31.91
N LEU A 84 -14.04 15.56 31.82
CA LEU A 84 -13.50 14.21 31.76
C LEU A 84 -13.58 13.57 33.15
N LYS A 85 -14.06 12.32 33.21
CA LYS A 85 -14.03 11.53 34.45
C LYS A 85 -13.28 10.24 34.19
N LEU A 86 -12.07 10.14 34.75
CA LEU A 86 -11.28 8.92 34.71
C LEU A 86 -11.46 8.13 36.02
N TYR A 87 -11.64 6.83 35.91
CA TYR A 87 -11.64 5.91 37.02
C TYR A 87 -10.22 5.32 37.17
N SER A 88 -9.36 6.09 37.83
CA SER A 88 -7.96 5.77 38.12
C SER A 88 -7.57 6.25 39.51
N THR A 89 -6.52 5.66 40.08
CA THR A 89 -5.95 6.07 41.38
C THR A 89 -4.76 7.01 41.24
N SER A 90 -4.18 7.10 40.05
CA SER A 90 -2.85 7.71 39.80
C SER A 90 -2.79 8.64 38.59
N PHE A 91 -3.80 8.60 37.72
CA PHE A 91 -3.86 9.31 36.43
C PHE A 91 -5.24 9.94 36.24
N ASP A 92 -5.36 11.26 36.38
CA ASP A 92 -6.63 11.98 36.24
C ASP A 92 -6.41 13.39 35.67
N GLU A 93 -7.42 13.93 35.00
CA GLU A 93 -7.46 15.32 34.57
C GLU A 93 -8.92 15.77 34.40
N ILE A 94 -9.48 16.41 35.44
CA ILE A 94 -10.90 16.77 35.49
C ILE A 94 -11.26 17.86 34.48
N ASP A 95 -10.37 18.84 34.31
CA ASP A 95 -10.55 19.99 33.41
C ASP A 95 -9.88 19.77 32.05
N PHE A 96 -10.25 18.66 31.39
CA PHE A 96 -9.76 18.31 30.05
C PHE A 96 -10.87 18.45 29.00
N SER A 97 -10.56 19.10 27.88
CA SER A 97 -11.48 19.32 26.76
C SER A 97 -10.76 19.24 25.41
N ILE A 98 -11.51 19.13 24.30
CA ILE A 98 -10.92 19.19 22.95
C ILE A 98 -10.29 20.56 22.73
N GLN A 99 -10.92 21.65 23.21
CA GLN A 99 -10.32 22.98 23.10
C GLN A 99 -8.95 23.03 23.78
N LYS A 100 -8.83 22.51 25.01
CA LYS A 100 -7.56 22.49 25.73
C LYS A 100 -6.48 21.71 24.97
N ALA A 101 -6.84 20.55 24.41
CA ALA A 101 -5.94 19.79 23.55
C ALA A 101 -5.49 20.60 22.32
N VAL A 102 -6.35 21.42 21.73
CA VAL A 102 -5.97 22.28 20.59
C VAL A 102 -5.11 23.46 21.02
N ASP A 103 -5.51 24.17 22.07
CA ASP A 103 -4.91 25.45 22.44
C ASP A 103 -3.61 25.31 23.26
N GLU A 104 -3.40 24.18 23.95
CA GLU A 104 -2.37 24.07 25.00
C GLU A 104 -1.45 22.83 24.90
N HIS A 105 -1.59 21.95 23.91
CA HIS A 105 -0.77 20.71 23.84
C HIS A 105 0.75 20.97 23.69
N ASP A 106 1.14 22.04 23.01
CA ASP A 106 2.53 22.42 22.79
C ASP A 106 3.23 22.81 24.11
N GLU A 107 2.56 23.60 24.95
CA GLU A 107 3.04 24.10 26.23
C GLU A 107 1.97 23.98 27.33
N PRO A 108 1.72 22.76 27.84
CA PRO A 108 0.81 22.55 28.96
C PRO A 108 1.31 23.32 30.19
N ASP A 109 0.39 23.87 30.98
CA ASP A 109 0.74 24.62 32.19
C ASP A 109 1.53 23.73 33.16
N LYS A 110 2.60 24.29 33.73
CA LYS A 110 3.48 23.59 34.67
C LYS A 110 2.92 23.54 36.08
N GLN A 111 1.89 24.33 36.39
CA GLN A 111 1.39 24.49 37.75
C GLN A 111 0.29 23.49 38.15
N ASP A 112 -0.35 22.81 37.18
CA ASP A 112 -1.47 21.88 37.42
C ASP A 112 -1.14 20.40 37.13
N GLU A 113 -1.88 19.47 37.76
CA GLU A 113 -1.87 18.04 37.41
C GLU A 113 -2.59 17.82 36.06
N GLN A 114 -1.85 18.03 34.95
CA GLN A 114 -2.34 17.87 33.57
C GLN A 114 -1.88 16.56 32.93
N ASP A 115 -2.25 15.42 33.51
CA ASP A 115 -1.71 14.12 33.11
C ASP A 115 -2.10 13.72 31.67
N VAL A 116 -3.31 14.03 31.23
CA VAL A 116 -3.79 13.72 29.86
C VAL A 116 -3.09 14.61 28.84
N MET A 117 -2.94 15.91 29.13
CA MET A 117 -2.20 16.83 28.25
C MET A 117 -0.74 16.41 28.07
N LYS A 118 -0.08 15.93 29.14
CA LYS A 118 1.29 15.39 29.06
C LYS A 118 1.36 14.14 28.18
N VAL A 119 0.35 13.25 28.23
CA VAL A 119 0.25 12.09 27.33
C VAL A 119 0.15 12.53 25.87
N ILE A 120 -0.73 13.49 25.55
CA ILE A 120 -0.89 14.01 24.19
C ILE A 120 0.43 14.63 23.71
N LYS A 121 1.09 15.44 24.55
CA LYS A 121 2.39 16.03 24.25
C LYS A 121 3.50 15.00 24.05
N ALA A 122 3.52 13.94 24.85
CA ALA A 122 4.48 12.85 24.69
C ALA A 122 4.27 12.10 23.37
N ALA A 123 3.01 11.85 22.99
CA ALA A 123 2.64 11.24 21.71
C ALA A 123 2.98 12.13 20.51
N ASP A 124 2.64 13.42 20.56
CA ASP A 124 3.02 14.39 19.52
C ASP A 124 4.54 14.45 19.36
N LYS A 125 5.30 14.60 20.45
CA LYS A 125 6.76 14.61 20.37
C LYS A 125 7.35 13.29 19.85
N ASN A 126 6.75 12.14 20.15
CA ASN A 126 7.21 10.86 19.59
C ASN A 126 7.11 10.86 18.06
N ASP A 127 6.11 11.52 17.48
CA ASP A 127 5.97 11.64 16.03
C ASP A 127 6.78 12.82 15.45
N SER A 128 6.74 13.99 16.10
CA SER A 128 7.21 15.26 15.55
C SER A 128 8.66 15.62 15.94
N ALA A 129 9.15 15.21 17.11
CA ALA A 129 10.53 15.47 17.53
C ALA A 129 11.54 14.58 16.78
N ILE A 130 11.08 13.44 16.26
CA ILE A 130 11.89 12.51 15.50
C ILE A 130 12.11 13.01 14.06
N ASP A 131 11.19 13.77 13.44
CA ASP A 131 11.29 14.16 12.01
C ASP A 131 11.99 15.50 11.72
N ARG A 132 12.12 16.39 12.71
CA ARG A 132 12.58 17.79 12.51
C ARG A 132 14.10 17.96 12.43
N ASN A 133 14.74 17.20 11.56
CA ASN A 133 16.20 17.17 11.33
C ASN A 133 16.72 18.34 10.46
N ASN A 134 16.16 19.54 10.67
CA ASN A 134 16.42 20.73 9.86
C ASN A 134 16.57 21.97 10.78
N PRO A 135 17.77 22.20 11.34
CA PRO A 135 17.93 23.06 12.51
C PRO A 135 17.59 24.55 12.27
N LEU A 136 17.78 25.09 11.05
CA LEU A 136 17.34 26.45 10.70
C LEU A 136 16.22 26.45 9.64
N TYR A 137 15.58 25.31 9.38
CA TYR A 137 14.48 25.17 8.43
C TYR A 137 14.81 25.76 7.05
N SER A 138 16.06 25.62 6.56
CA SER A 138 16.45 26.21 5.27
C SER A 138 15.72 25.58 4.07
N ALA A 139 15.07 24.43 4.30
CA ALA A 139 14.24 23.72 3.34
C ALA A 139 12.76 24.16 3.31
N GLU A 140 12.41 25.23 4.03
CA GLU A 140 11.07 25.82 4.04
C GLU A 140 10.61 26.28 2.64
N GLN A 141 9.34 26.06 2.32
CA GLN A 141 8.74 26.43 1.04
C GLN A 141 8.22 27.87 1.04
N LYS A 142 9.15 28.84 1.06
CA LYS A 142 8.87 30.27 1.29
C LYS A 142 8.22 31.01 0.11
N THR A 143 8.42 30.55 -1.12
CA THR A 143 8.04 31.29 -2.34
C THR A 143 7.30 30.38 -3.31
N GLY A 144 6.37 30.94 -4.08
CA GLY A 144 5.61 30.22 -5.10
C GLY A 144 4.52 29.33 -4.51
N GLN A 145 4.28 28.18 -5.13
CA GLN A 145 3.34 27.16 -4.66
C GLN A 145 3.96 26.33 -3.52
N ILE A 146 3.12 25.89 -2.57
CA ILE A 146 3.52 24.88 -1.57
C ILE A 146 3.26 23.52 -2.18
N PHE A 147 4.28 22.67 -2.20
CA PHE A 147 4.18 21.32 -2.71
C PHE A 147 4.09 20.32 -1.56
N ARG A 148 3.24 19.32 -1.74
CA ARG A 148 3.18 18.12 -0.90
C ARG A 148 3.84 16.98 -1.66
N SER A 149 4.78 16.30 -1.01
CA SER A 149 5.39 15.08 -1.50
C SER A 149 4.58 13.84 -1.07
N ASN A 150 4.92 12.66 -1.56
CA ASN A 150 4.72 11.42 -0.79
C ASN A 150 6.06 11.04 -0.12
N VAL A 151 6.08 10.05 0.77
CA VAL A 151 7.34 9.58 1.42
C VAL A 151 8.44 9.14 0.43
N PHE A 152 8.08 8.87 -0.82
CA PHE A 152 9.01 8.49 -1.89
C PHE A 152 9.48 9.67 -2.76
N GLY A 153 9.08 10.90 -2.43
CA GLY A 153 9.57 12.14 -3.03
C GLY A 153 8.72 12.73 -4.16
N ASN A 154 7.61 12.12 -4.59
CA ASN A 154 6.84 12.65 -5.71
C ASN A 154 6.01 13.89 -5.33
N GLU A 155 6.33 15.02 -5.94
CA GLU A 155 5.61 16.31 -5.82
C GLU A 155 4.84 16.68 -7.11
N CYS A 156 4.80 15.79 -8.10
CA CYS A 156 4.32 16.09 -9.45
C CYS A 156 3.21 15.12 -9.91
N GLY A 157 2.61 15.42 -11.06
CA GLY A 157 1.72 14.50 -11.78
C GLY A 157 0.27 14.47 -11.29
N SER A 158 -0.08 15.22 -10.24
CA SER A 158 -1.47 15.36 -9.81
C SER A 158 -1.75 16.73 -9.16
N PRO A 159 -2.91 17.37 -9.40
CA PRO A 159 -3.27 18.66 -8.82
C PRO A 159 -3.24 18.68 -7.29
N ASP A 160 -3.49 17.54 -6.63
CA ASP A 160 -3.47 17.40 -5.17
C ASP A 160 -2.06 17.41 -4.55
N ARG A 161 -1.00 17.51 -5.37
CA ARG A 161 0.38 17.74 -4.90
C ARG A 161 0.71 19.22 -4.73
N VAL A 162 -0.14 20.12 -5.22
CA VAL A 162 -0.06 21.54 -4.91
C VAL A 162 -1.06 21.85 -3.81
N VAL A 163 -0.56 22.34 -2.68
CA VAL A 163 -1.40 22.73 -1.55
C VAL A 163 -2.02 24.09 -1.85
N ASP A 164 -3.33 24.08 -2.07
CA ASP A 164 -4.12 25.31 -2.20
C ASP A 164 -4.34 25.94 -0.82
N MET A 165 -3.75 27.11 -0.60
CA MET A 165 -3.86 27.86 0.65
C MET A 165 -5.27 28.40 0.88
N ASP A 166 -5.97 28.81 -0.17
CA ASP A 166 -7.27 29.48 -0.06
C ASP A 166 -8.39 28.49 0.30
N SER A 167 -8.22 27.23 -0.07
CA SER A 167 -9.17 26.15 0.27
C SER A 167 -9.05 25.64 1.72
N GLN A 168 -7.93 25.88 2.42
CA GLN A 168 -7.67 25.30 3.76
C GLN A 168 -8.76 25.64 4.79
N ASP A 169 -9.09 26.92 4.90
CA ASP A 169 -10.15 27.39 5.81
C ASP A 169 -11.53 26.83 5.40
N GLY A 170 -11.75 26.60 4.10
CA GLY A 170 -12.95 25.94 3.58
C GLY A 170 -13.07 24.48 4.04
N TYR A 171 -11.97 23.72 4.01
CA TYR A 171 -11.93 22.35 4.54
C TYR A 171 -12.20 22.32 6.05
N ARG A 172 -11.59 23.22 6.84
CA ARG A 172 -11.87 23.30 8.29
C ARG A 172 -13.32 23.69 8.57
N LYS A 173 -13.86 24.67 7.84
CA LYS A 173 -15.25 25.11 8.00
C LYS A 173 -16.24 23.98 7.70
N LYS A 174 -15.95 23.16 6.70
CA LYS A 174 -16.72 21.94 6.39
C LYS A 174 -16.58 20.92 7.51
N LEU A 175 -15.36 20.68 8.00
CA LEU A 175 -15.12 19.76 9.11
C LEU A 175 -15.94 20.11 10.35
N TYR A 176 -15.99 21.38 10.75
CA TYR A 176 -16.83 21.80 11.89
C TYR A 176 -18.31 21.49 11.69
N LYS A 177 -18.83 21.75 10.49
CA LYS A 177 -20.23 21.45 10.16
C LYS A 177 -20.53 19.96 10.16
N ASP A 178 -19.60 19.16 9.64
CA ASP A 178 -19.73 17.71 9.58
C ASP A 178 -19.60 17.08 10.99
N LEU A 179 -18.74 17.64 11.85
CA LEU A 179 -18.53 17.18 13.23
C LEU A 179 -19.66 17.57 14.19
N ALA A 180 -20.25 18.76 14.07
CA ALA A 180 -21.27 19.23 15.02
C ALA A 180 -22.41 18.22 15.29
N PRO A 181 -23.09 17.64 14.28
CA PRO A 181 -24.11 16.63 14.54
C PRO A 181 -23.53 15.29 15.04
N LEU A 182 -22.32 14.93 14.62
CA LEU A 182 -21.68 13.68 15.02
C LEU A 182 -21.22 13.70 16.49
N LEU A 183 -20.62 14.81 16.94
CA LEU A 183 -20.13 14.97 18.30
C LEU A 183 -21.26 15.02 19.32
N SER A 184 -22.35 15.71 19.00
CA SER A 184 -23.51 15.76 19.88
C SER A 184 -24.09 14.38 20.16
N ASP A 185 -24.05 13.49 19.17
CA ASP A 185 -24.52 12.11 19.28
C ASP A 185 -23.46 11.17 19.92
N TYR A 186 -22.17 11.44 19.69
CA TYR A 186 -21.02 10.69 20.21
C TYR A 186 -20.77 10.96 21.70
N LEU A 187 -20.98 12.21 22.15
CA LEU A 187 -20.69 12.71 23.50
C LEU A 187 -21.99 12.97 24.27
N SER A 188 -23.10 12.42 23.81
CA SER A 188 -24.42 12.60 24.43
C SER A 188 -24.41 12.09 25.87
N PRO A 189 -24.67 12.94 26.88
CA PRO A 189 -24.72 12.51 28.29
C PRO A 189 -25.90 11.58 28.60
N LYS A 190 -26.86 11.45 27.67
CA LYS A 190 -28.01 10.53 27.77
C LYS A 190 -27.69 9.09 27.33
N LYS A 191 -26.48 8.83 26.83
CA LYS A 191 -26.06 7.51 26.34
C LYS A 191 -24.94 6.98 27.23
N ASP A 192 -25.08 5.74 27.66
CA ASP A 192 -24.03 5.06 28.42
C ASP A 192 -22.82 4.71 27.52
N HIS A 193 -23.05 4.47 26.22
CA HIS A 193 -22.00 4.18 25.24
C HIS A 193 -22.43 4.59 23.81
N PHE A 194 -21.48 5.07 23.00
CA PHE A 194 -21.69 5.28 21.56
C PHE A 194 -21.36 3.98 20.79
N THR A 195 -21.67 3.94 19.49
CA THR A 195 -21.45 2.78 18.61
C THR A 195 -20.17 2.90 17.78
N ALA A 196 -19.57 1.77 17.41
CA ALA A 196 -18.42 1.74 16.50
C ALA A 196 -18.66 2.53 15.20
N GLY A 197 -19.89 2.47 14.67
CA GLY A 197 -20.29 3.22 13.47
C GLY A 197 -20.19 4.74 13.64
N GLN A 198 -20.56 5.28 14.81
CA GLN A 198 -20.40 6.71 15.10
C GLN A 198 -18.92 7.11 15.15
N ARG A 199 -18.06 6.31 15.81
CA ARG A 199 -16.60 6.52 15.79
C ARG A 199 -16.05 6.53 14.36
N TRP A 200 -16.41 5.56 13.54
CA TRP A 200 -15.95 5.48 12.15
C TRP A 200 -16.40 6.69 11.31
N ASN A 201 -17.60 7.21 11.55
CA ASN A 201 -18.07 8.43 10.87
C ASN A 201 -17.26 9.66 11.26
N ILE A 202 -16.89 9.80 12.54
CA ILE A 202 -16.00 10.88 13.01
C ILE A 202 -14.62 10.75 12.34
N LEU A 203 -13.98 9.57 12.42
CA LEU A 203 -12.67 9.35 11.79
C LEU A 203 -12.70 9.65 10.29
N LYS A 204 -13.76 9.22 9.59
CA LYS A 204 -13.96 9.50 8.16
C LYS A 204 -14.10 10.99 7.88
N SER A 205 -14.82 11.72 8.72
CA SER A 205 -14.99 13.18 8.59
C SER A 205 -13.65 13.89 8.77
N VAL A 206 -12.90 13.55 9.82
CA VAL A 206 -11.57 14.12 10.08
C VAL A 206 -10.60 13.79 8.96
N HIS A 207 -10.49 12.52 8.55
CA HIS A 207 -9.67 12.09 7.41
C HIS A 207 -9.97 12.89 6.16
N SER A 208 -11.26 13.08 5.81
CA SER A 208 -11.65 13.79 4.58
C SER A 208 -11.20 15.25 4.55
N ALA A 209 -10.96 15.88 5.71
CA ALA A 209 -10.43 17.24 5.80
C ALA A 209 -8.90 17.25 5.93
N PHE A 210 -8.36 16.43 6.82
CA PHE A 210 -6.95 16.47 7.21
C PHE A 210 -5.99 15.97 6.11
N ILE A 211 -6.46 15.15 5.16
CA ILE A 211 -5.64 14.79 3.98
C ILE A 211 -5.27 15.98 3.10
N HIS A 212 -5.92 17.13 3.26
CA HIS A 212 -5.63 18.36 2.51
C HIS A 212 -4.65 19.30 3.23
N GLY A 213 -4.38 19.07 4.51
CA GLY A 213 -3.43 19.82 5.32
C GLY A 213 -2.05 19.15 5.36
N LEU A 214 -1.01 19.94 5.62
CA LEU A 214 0.35 19.47 5.86
C LEU A 214 0.68 19.54 7.35
N SER A 215 1.38 18.53 7.87
CA SER A 215 1.94 18.60 9.23
C SER A 215 3.14 19.56 9.29
N ASP A 216 4.01 19.52 8.26
CA ASP A 216 5.13 20.44 8.07
C ASP A 216 5.29 20.79 6.58
N THR A 217 5.78 21.99 6.28
CA THR A 217 5.97 22.52 4.93
C THR A 217 7.40 22.41 4.41
N CYS A 218 8.37 22.06 5.27
CA CYS A 218 9.78 21.87 4.91
C CYS A 218 10.00 20.59 4.11
N ARG A 219 10.94 20.59 3.16
CA ARG A 219 11.38 19.35 2.49
C ARG A 219 12.45 18.62 3.32
N PRO A 220 12.40 17.27 3.43
CA PRO A 220 11.41 16.36 2.85
C PRO A 220 10.19 16.06 3.75
N GLN A 221 9.98 16.77 4.86
CA GLN A 221 8.85 16.55 5.79
C GLN A 221 7.47 16.90 5.21
N ASN A 222 7.43 17.59 4.08
CA ASN A 222 6.22 17.91 3.32
C ASN A 222 5.57 16.69 2.66
N ASP A 223 6.00 15.47 2.98
CA ASP A 223 5.35 14.22 2.62
C ASP A 223 4.21 13.83 3.56
N THR A 224 4.25 14.28 4.81
CA THR A 224 3.33 13.87 5.86
C THR A 224 2.11 14.78 5.90
N THR A 225 0.93 14.21 5.68
CA THR A 225 -0.32 14.97 5.80
C THR A 225 -0.66 15.23 7.27
N LEU A 226 -1.55 16.20 7.50
CA LEU A 226 -2.11 16.42 8.83
C LEU A 226 -2.81 15.16 9.36
N TRP A 227 -3.42 14.36 8.48
CA TRP A 227 -4.07 13.11 8.88
C TRP A 227 -3.05 12.08 9.40
N ASP A 228 -1.96 11.86 8.66
CA ASP A 228 -0.95 10.85 9.02
C ASP A 228 -0.34 11.14 10.39
N HIS A 229 -0.01 12.42 10.62
CA HIS A 229 0.50 12.91 11.89
C HIS A 229 -0.53 12.75 13.01
N SER A 230 -1.72 13.36 12.88
CA SER A 230 -2.70 13.35 13.96
C SER A 230 -3.26 11.95 14.26
N TYR A 231 -3.37 11.06 13.27
CA TYR A 231 -3.79 9.67 13.50
C TYR A 231 -2.72 8.86 14.24
N ALA A 232 -1.44 9.09 13.95
CA ALA A 232 -0.34 8.51 14.71
C ALA A 232 -0.35 8.96 16.18
N VAL A 233 -0.47 10.28 16.40
CA VAL A 233 -0.57 10.87 17.75
C VAL A 233 -1.76 10.33 18.51
N ALA A 234 -2.95 10.29 17.90
CA ALA A 234 -4.15 9.75 18.53
C ALA A 234 -4.01 8.26 18.90
N SER A 235 -3.37 7.47 18.04
CA SER A 235 -3.14 6.05 18.29
C SER A 235 -2.16 5.80 19.44
N ILE A 236 -1.08 6.58 19.52
CA ILE A 236 -0.12 6.51 20.62
C ILE A 236 -0.75 7.04 21.91
N ALA A 237 -1.40 8.22 21.88
CA ALA A 237 -2.06 8.79 23.04
C ALA A 237 -3.11 7.85 23.64
N LYS A 238 -3.88 7.13 22.80
CA LYS A 238 -4.81 6.09 23.26
C LYS A 238 -4.09 5.00 24.06
N VAL A 239 -3.05 4.39 23.51
CA VAL A 239 -2.38 3.26 24.17
C VAL A 239 -1.63 3.68 25.44
N LEU A 240 -1.09 4.90 25.46
CA LEU A 240 -0.47 5.49 26.65
C LEU A 240 -1.50 5.80 27.73
N THR A 241 -2.67 6.31 27.36
CA THR A 241 -3.79 6.52 28.29
C THR A 241 -4.20 5.21 28.92
N VAL A 242 -4.38 4.16 28.11
CA VAL A 242 -4.71 2.82 28.62
C VAL A 242 -3.60 2.32 29.54
N HIS A 243 -2.33 2.43 29.16
CA HIS A 243 -1.22 2.05 30.05
C HIS A 243 -1.29 2.76 31.41
N ASN A 244 -1.44 4.09 31.41
CA ASN A 244 -1.43 4.91 32.61
C ASN A 244 -2.63 4.64 33.55
N LEU A 245 -3.77 4.16 33.02
CA LEU A 245 -4.91 3.71 33.83
C LEU A 245 -4.62 2.46 34.69
N PHE A 246 -3.61 1.67 34.32
CA PHE A 246 -3.24 0.42 34.98
C PHE A 246 -1.89 0.48 35.72
N CYS A 247 -1.27 1.66 35.80
CA CYS A 247 0.06 1.85 36.38
C CYS A 247 0.03 2.71 37.66
N ASP A 248 1.02 2.49 38.52
CA ASP A 248 1.30 3.40 39.64
C ASP A 248 1.83 4.74 39.13
N LYS A 249 1.71 5.80 39.93
CA LYS A 249 2.11 7.18 39.54
C LYS A 249 3.58 7.30 39.10
N LYS A 250 4.47 6.44 39.60
CA LYS A 250 5.90 6.37 39.21
C LYS A 250 6.13 5.83 37.80
N ASP A 251 5.22 5.01 37.29
CA ASP A 251 5.34 4.28 36.02
C ASP A 251 4.52 4.94 34.91
N ILE A 252 3.94 6.12 35.16
CA ILE A 252 3.22 6.90 34.17
C ILE A 252 4.16 7.30 33.02
N ILE A 253 3.66 7.11 31.81
CA ILE A 253 4.27 7.59 30.58
C ILE A 253 3.67 8.95 30.26
N ASP A 254 4.40 10.00 30.63
CA ASP A 254 4.05 11.42 30.47
C ASP A 254 5.13 12.23 29.73
N ASP A 255 6.20 11.56 29.29
CA ASP A 255 7.30 12.16 28.54
C ASP A 255 7.66 11.29 27.33
N PHE A 256 8.09 11.95 26.25
CA PHE A 256 8.40 11.30 24.97
C PHE A 256 9.52 10.25 25.09
N GLN A 257 10.48 10.40 26.02
CA GLN A 257 11.56 9.44 26.23
C GLN A 257 11.06 8.15 26.91
N LYS A 258 9.93 8.22 27.60
CA LYS A 258 9.29 7.07 28.25
C LYS A 258 8.32 6.33 27.32
N VAL A 259 7.99 6.89 26.15
CA VAL A 259 7.00 6.32 25.24
C VAL A 259 7.41 4.91 24.82
N LYS A 260 6.58 3.95 25.22
CA LYS A 260 6.68 2.54 24.86
C LYS A 260 5.29 2.01 24.57
N TYR A 261 5.21 1.08 23.64
CA TYR A 261 3.99 0.38 23.27
C TYR A 261 4.32 -1.03 22.75
N ASP A 262 3.33 -1.89 22.66
CA ASP A 262 3.47 -3.19 22.02
C ASP A 262 2.82 -3.15 20.62
N ILE A 263 3.30 -3.99 19.71
CA ILE A 263 2.64 -4.21 18.41
C ILE A 263 2.01 -5.59 18.44
N TRP A 264 0.70 -5.66 18.19
CA TRP A 264 -0.06 -6.91 18.17
C TRP A 264 -0.61 -7.22 16.79
N GLY A 265 -0.25 -8.37 16.24
CA GLY A 265 -0.68 -8.86 14.94
C GLY A 265 -1.62 -10.05 15.06
N ILE A 266 -2.70 -10.00 14.27
CA ILE A 266 -3.69 -11.06 14.14
C ILE A 266 -3.78 -11.42 12.66
N GLY A 267 -3.48 -12.67 12.29
CA GLY A 267 -3.37 -13.04 10.88
C GLY A 267 -3.76 -14.48 10.52
N TRP A 268 -3.79 -14.73 9.22
CA TRP A 268 -4.23 -15.96 8.55
C TRP A 268 -3.65 -16.02 7.12
N ASP A 269 -3.76 -17.16 6.42
CA ASP A 269 -3.39 -17.26 5.00
C ASP A 269 -4.56 -16.81 4.11
N GLY A 270 -4.66 -15.50 3.91
CA GLY A 270 -5.76 -14.86 3.16
C GLY A 270 -5.80 -15.30 1.71
N LEU A 271 -4.64 -15.36 1.05
CA LEU A 271 -4.57 -15.77 -0.36
C LEU A 271 -5.01 -17.23 -0.56
N LYS A 272 -4.66 -18.13 0.35
CA LYS A 272 -5.15 -19.53 0.33
C LYS A 272 -6.65 -19.61 0.60
N PHE A 273 -7.16 -18.80 1.53
CA PHE A 273 -8.60 -18.73 1.76
C PHE A 273 -9.35 -18.29 0.51
N LEU A 274 -8.85 -17.28 -0.22
CA LEU A 274 -9.41 -16.81 -1.50
C LEU A 274 -9.28 -17.86 -2.61
N SER A 275 -8.14 -18.56 -2.70
CA SER A 275 -7.85 -19.51 -3.79
C SER A 275 -8.74 -20.76 -3.80
N TYR A 276 -9.52 -21.00 -2.74
CA TYR A 276 -10.51 -22.07 -2.71
C TYR A 276 -11.78 -21.79 -3.52
N GLY A 277 -11.99 -20.56 -3.98
CA GLY A 277 -13.09 -20.24 -4.89
C GLY A 277 -12.94 -20.90 -6.27
N GLN A 278 -14.02 -21.48 -6.79
CA GLN A 278 -14.03 -22.06 -8.15
C GLN A 278 -14.44 -21.03 -9.21
N LYS A 279 -15.37 -20.14 -8.85
CA LYS A 279 -15.84 -19.01 -9.67
C LYS A 279 -15.43 -17.67 -9.04
N ILE A 280 -15.49 -16.58 -9.82
CA ILE A 280 -15.22 -15.21 -9.36
C ILE A 280 -16.15 -14.80 -8.21
N GLY A 281 -17.42 -15.21 -8.26
CA GLY A 281 -18.39 -14.98 -7.17
C GLY A 281 -17.94 -15.59 -5.83
N ASP A 282 -17.41 -16.81 -5.84
CA ASP A 282 -16.88 -17.47 -4.63
C ASP A 282 -15.73 -16.66 -4.01
N ILE A 283 -14.82 -16.17 -4.86
CA ILE A 283 -13.64 -15.41 -4.43
C ILE A 283 -14.08 -14.07 -3.81
N THR A 284 -15.07 -13.41 -4.43
CA THR A 284 -15.61 -12.15 -3.93
C THR A 284 -16.26 -12.32 -2.56
N ALA A 285 -17.09 -13.35 -2.41
CA ALA A 285 -17.74 -13.65 -1.13
C ALA A 285 -16.69 -13.89 -0.02
N ARG A 286 -15.64 -14.65 -0.34
CA ARG A 286 -14.50 -14.88 0.57
C ARG A 286 -13.75 -13.58 0.90
N LYS A 287 -13.54 -12.70 -0.07
CA LYS A 287 -12.92 -11.39 0.18
C LYS A 287 -13.76 -10.53 1.13
N LYS A 288 -15.09 -10.55 1.00
CA LYS A 288 -16.01 -9.86 1.92
C LYS A 288 -15.92 -10.44 3.34
N ILE A 289 -15.77 -11.76 3.48
CA ILE A 289 -15.54 -12.40 4.79
C ILE A 289 -14.25 -11.89 5.45
N ILE A 290 -13.13 -11.81 4.70
CA ILE A 290 -11.89 -11.21 5.22
C ILE A 290 -12.12 -9.77 5.72
N ASN A 291 -12.85 -8.96 4.96
CA ASN A 291 -13.14 -7.58 5.37
C ASN A 291 -14.07 -7.52 6.60
N LEU A 292 -15.06 -8.40 6.69
CA LEU A 292 -15.95 -8.53 7.84
C LEU A 292 -15.16 -8.90 9.10
N ILE A 293 -14.28 -9.89 9.01
CA ILE A 293 -13.41 -10.30 10.11
C ILE A 293 -12.58 -9.11 10.61
N LYS A 294 -11.92 -8.39 9.69
CA LYS A 294 -11.12 -7.22 10.07
C LYS A 294 -11.96 -6.13 10.75
N ASN A 295 -13.19 -5.89 10.30
CA ASN A 295 -14.08 -4.93 10.93
C ASN A 295 -14.54 -5.37 12.33
N GLN A 296 -14.85 -6.66 12.53
CA GLN A 296 -15.19 -7.20 13.85
C GLN A 296 -14.00 -7.12 14.81
N ILE A 297 -12.78 -7.42 14.35
CA ILE A 297 -11.58 -7.27 15.17
C ILE A 297 -11.36 -5.80 15.57
N ARG A 298 -11.57 -4.85 14.65
CA ARG A 298 -11.50 -3.41 15.01
C ARG A 298 -12.56 -3.01 16.02
N GLU A 299 -13.76 -3.52 15.88
CA GLU A 299 -14.84 -3.24 16.83
C GLU A 299 -14.45 -3.70 18.24
N ILE A 300 -13.91 -4.92 18.37
CA ILE A 300 -13.40 -5.45 19.65
C ILE A 300 -12.24 -4.58 20.18
N VAL A 301 -11.18 -4.40 19.39
CA VAL A 301 -9.90 -3.84 19.88
C VAL A 301 -9.94 -2.31 19.99
N GLU A 302 -10.54 -1.61 19.03
CA GLU A 302 -10.47 -0.15 18.95
C GLU A 302 -11.64 0.57 19.63
N HIS A 303 -12.74 -0.13 19.89
CA HIS A 303 -13.99 0.47 20.39
C HIS A 303 -14.58 -0.19 21.63
N GLN A 304 -14.77 -1.52 21.65
CA GLN A 304 -15.35 -2.21 22.80
C GLN A 304 -14.37 -2.19 23.99
N TYR A 305 -13.11 -2.56 23.77
CA TYR A 305 -12.05 -2.59 24.79
C TYR A 305 -11.12 -1.38 24.81
N PRO A 306 -11.43 -0.33 24.05
CA PRO A 306 -10.49 0.51 23.28
C PRO A 306 -9.00 0.44 23.66
N VAL A 307 -8.37 -0.73 23.49
CA VAL A 307 -6.95 -0.95 23.89
C VAL A 307 -5.96 -0.54 22.81
N GLY A 308 -6.37 -0.32 21.56
CA GLY A 308 -5.43 -0.04 20.49
C GLY A 308 -6.07 0.51 19.22
N ASN A 309 -5.23 0.77 18.22
CA ASN A 309 -5.63 1.26 16.89
C ASN A 309 -4.88 0.53 15.78
N THR A 310 -5.58 0.26 14.67
CA THR A 310 -4.98 -0.36 13.48
C THR A 310 -3.94 0.57 12.88
N VAL A 311 -2.73 0.06 12.68
CA VAL A 311 -1.60 0.77 12.06
C VAL A 311 -1.15 0.12 10.75
N TYR A 312 -1.53 -1.13 10.50
CA TYR A 312 -1.31 -1.80 9.21
C TYR A 312 -2.37 -2.90 9.01
N GLU A 313 -2.76 -3.12 7.77
CA GLU A 313 -3.56 -4.28 7.38
C GLU A 313 -3.32 -4.67 5.93
N ASP A 314 -3.43 -5.97 5.66
CA ASP A 314 -3.49 -6.52 4.31
C ASP A 314 -4.53 -7.65 4.24
N ASP A 315 -4.32 -8.62 3.36
CA ASP A 315 -5.21 -9.76 3.18
C ASP A 315 -4.95 -10.90 4.17
N ASN A 316 -3.74 -10.92 4.74
CA ASN A 316 -3.25 -11.95 5.64
C ASN A 316 -3.30 -11.51 7.11
N GLY A 317 -3.59 -10.25 7.42
CA GLY A 317 -3.79 -9.86 8.80
C GLY A 317 -4.10 -8.38 9.03
N ILE A 318 -4.28 -8.07 10.31
CA ILE A 318 -4.53 -6.75 10.86
C ILE A 318 -3.65 -6.55 12.10
N TYR A 319 -3.04 -5.37 12.24
CA TYR A 319 -1.97 -5.11 13.18
C TYR A 319 -2.23 -3.80 13.93
N PHE A 320 -2.05 -3.85 15.24
CA PHE A 320 -2.41 -2.79 16.17
C PHE A 320 -1.20 -2.33 16.97
N VAL A 321 -1.15 -1.03 17.28
CA VAL A 321 -0.43 -0.58 18.48
C VAL A 321 -1.32 -0.80 19.69
N VAL A 322 -0.76 -1.36 20.75
CA VAL A 322 -1.44 -1.66 22.03
C VAL A 322 -0.54 -1.24 23.21
N PRO A 323 -1.03 -1.21 24.46
CA PRO A 323 -0.26 -0.70 25.60
C PRO A 323 1.04 -1.47 25.82
N ALA A 324 2.04 -0.84 26.43
CA ALA A 324 3.30 -1.51 26.73
C ALA A 324 3.08 -2.69 27.70
N ASN A 325 3.77 -3.80 27.43
CA ASN A 325 3.66 -5.06 28.18
C ASN A 325 2.23 -5.62 28.26
N PHE A 326 1.41 -5.34 27.24
CA PHE A 326 0.03 -5.83 27.19
C PHE A 326 -0.02 -7.36 27.11
N ILE A 327 1.02 -7.97 26.54
CA ILE A 327 1.12 -9.41 26.34
C ILE A 327 2.23 -9.97 27.24
N PRO A 328 1.93 -10.90 28.16
CA PRO A 328 2.94 -11.49 29.03
C PRO A 328 4.05 -12.16 28.23
N VAL A 329 5.30 -11.93 28.63
CA VAL A 329 6.44 -12.69 28.10
C VAL A 329 6.36 -14.11 28.68
N ALA A 330 6.45 -15.13 27.83
CA ALA A 330 6.41 -16.52 28.27
C ALA A 330 7.61 -16.84 29.17
N GLU A 331 7.36 -17.67 30.19
CA GLU A 331 8.29 -18.06 31.26
C GLU A 331 9.69 -18.45 30.74
N GLY A 332 10.69 -17.73 31.23
CA GLY A 332 12.11 -18.03 31.10
C GLY A 332 12.86 -17.32 32.22
N ASP A 333 12.99 -18.01 33.36
CA ASP A 333 13.85 -17.83 34.54
C ASP A 333 14.12 -16.45 35.18
N ASP A 334 13.60 -15.32 34.69
CA ASP A 334 13.66 -14.04 35.40
C ASP A 334 12.28 -13.61 35.92
N GLU A 335 12.24 -13.27 37.21
CA GLU A 335 11.11 -12.83 38.06
C GLU A 335 9.73 -12.68 37.39
N LYS A 336 8.72 -13.40 37.92
CA LYS A 336 7.30 -13.25 37.58
C LYS A 336 6.87 -11.77 37.67
N GLN A 337 6.93 -11.04 36.57
CA GLN A 337 6.29 -9.74 36.47
C GLN A 337 4.78 -9.95 36.56
N GLU A 338 4.17 -9.41 37.61
CA GLU A 338 2.73 -9.42 37.79
C GLU A 338 2.07 -8.69 36.60
N ASN A 339 1.25 -9.39 35.81
CA ASN A 339 0.59 -8.78 34.67
C ASN A 339 -0.48 -7.78 35.18
N LYS A 340 -0.16 -6.49 35.10
CA LYS A 340 -1.06 -5.40 35.52
C LYS A 340 -2.40 -5.37 34.78
N TYR A 341 -2.48 -5.99 33.60
CA TYR A 341 -3.71 -6.11 32.83
C TYR A 341 -4.54 -7.37 33.16
N GLY A 342 -4.08 -8.24 34.07
CA GLY A 342 -4.75 -9.51 34.39
C GLY A 342 -4.79 -10.47 33.20
N ASP A 343 -5.89 -11.21 33.00
CA ASP A 343 -6.09 -12.09 31.82
C ASP A 343 -6.75 -11.36 30.63
N LEU A 344 -6.76 -10.02 30.63
CA LEU A 344 -7.43 -9.24 29.58
C LEU A 344 -6.98 -9.64 28.17
N HIS A 345 -5.67 -9.84 27.97
CA HIS A 345 -5.15 -10.31 26.69
C HIS A 345 -5.73 -11.67 26.27
N GLY A 346 -5.81 -12.63 27.22
CA GLY A 346 -6.39 -13.94 26.97
C GLY A 346 -7.89 -13.89 26.67
N ILE A 347 -8.62 -12.98 27.32
CA ILE A 347 -10.04 -12.69 27.03
C ILE A 347 -10.18 -12.19 25.59
N LEU A 348 -9.45 -11.12 25.21
CA LEU A 348 -9.52 -10.59 23.85
C LEU A 348 -9.09 -11.62 22.79
N GLN A 349 -8.06 -12.44 23.05
CA GLN A 349 -7.67 -13.51 22.14
C GLN A 349 -8.81 -14.50 21.90
N LYS A 350 -9.49 -14.94 22.96
CA LYS A 350 -10.64 -15.86 22.87
C LYS A 350 -11.80 -15.22 22.12
N GLU A 351 -12.11 -13.96 22.41
CA GLU A 351 -13.19 -13.24 21.71
C GLU A 351 -12.89 -13.01 20.23
N ILE A 352 -11.65 -12.64 19.89
CA ILE A 352 -11.21 -12.46 18.51
C ILE A 352 -11.21 -13.79 17.76
N ALA A 353 -10.68 -14.85 18.37
CA ALA A 353 -10.80 -16.20 17.83
C ALA A 353 -12.28 -16.55 17.60
N LYS A 354 -13.13 -16.14 18.54
CA LYS A 354 -14.57 -16.35 18.44
C LYS A 354 -15.25 -15.54 17.34
N ALA A 355 -14.81 -14.33 17.05
CA ALA A 355 -15.34 -13.56 15.94
C ALA A 355 -14.90 -14.16 14.59
N VAL A 356 -13.61 -14.50 14.49
CA VAL A 356 -12.99 -15.00 13.24
C VAL A 356 -13.60 -16.32 12.79
N TRP A 357 -13.75 -17.30 13.69
CA TRP A 357 -14.32 -18.59 13.32
C TRP A 357 -15.82 -18.51 12.99
N GLU A 358 -16.57 -17.49 13.44
CA GLU A 358 -18.02 -17.38 13.25
C GLU A 358 -18.27 -16.71 11.92
N ALA A 359 -17.58 -15.60 11.67
CA ALA A 359 -17.61 -14.91 10.38
C ALA A 359 -17.11 -15.79 9.22
N SER A 360 -16.19 -16.72 9.47
CA SER A 360 -15.66 -17.63 8.44
C SER A 360 -16.33 -19.00 8.39
N ASP A 361 -17.35 -19.26 9.23
CA ASP A 361 -17.93 -20.58 9.47
C ASP A 361 -16.88 -21.66 9.85
N CYS A 362 -15.79 -21.31 10.53
CA CYS A 362 -14.65 -22.17 10.91
C CYS A 362 -13.73 -22.54 9.73
N GLU A 363 -13.67 -21.73 8.66
CA GLU A 363 -12.69 -21.92 7.59
C GLU A 363 -11.34 -21.24 7.85
N ILE A 364 -11.33 -20.24 8.74
CA ILE A 364 -10.14 -19.48 9.14
C ILE A 364 -9.94 -19.66 10.65
N GLN A 365 -8.70 -19.94 11.02
CA GLN A 365 -8.23 -19.85 12.40
C GLN A 365 -7.21 -18.71 12.49
N PRO A 366 -7.41 -17.72 13.38
CA PRO A 366 -6.45 -16.64 13.54
C PRO A 366 -5.19 -17.14 14.23
N GLN A 367 -4.06 -16.58 13.82
CA GLN A 367 -2.76 -16.69 14.47
C GLN A 367 -2.41 -15.35 15.10
N PHE A 368 -1.82 -15.40 16.29
CA PHE A 368 -1.43 -14.21 17.05
C PHE A 368 0.08 -14.10 17.12
N ALA A 369 0.62 -12.90 16.96
CA ALA A 369 2.03 -12.59 17.20
C ALA A 369 2.17 -11.17 17.73
N TRP A 370 3.26 -10.88 18.42
CA TRP A 370 3.47 -9.56 18.98
C TRP A 370 4.96 -9.23 19.14
N GLN A 371 5.22 -7.96 19.38
CA GLN A 371 6.50 -7.43 19.83
C GLN A 371 6.23 -6.48 21.00
N SER A 372 6.93 -6.68 22.11
CA SER A 372 6.74 -5.87 23.32
C SER A 372 7.81 -4.79 23.49
N ASN A 373 7.47 -3.74 24.23
CA ASN A 373 8.34 -2.60 24.56
C ASN A 373 8.96 -1.92 23.32
N CYS A 374 8.17 -1.79 22.25
CA CYS A 374 8.56 -1.06 21.05
C CYS A 374 8.66 0.44 21.36
N THR A 375 9.70 1.08 20.83
CA THR A 375 9.85 2.55 20.82
C THR A 375 9.62 3.14 19.43
N GLN A 376 9.57 2.29 18.40
CA GLN A 376 9.35 2.65 17.00
C GLN A 376 8.34 1.69 16.35
N LEU A 377 7.60 2.21 15.36
CA LEU A 377 6.62 1.42 14.61
C LEU A 377 7.28 0.42 13.64
N THR A 378 8.59 0.55 13.40
CA THR A 378 9.38 -0.29 12.48
C THR A 378 9.40 -1.77 12.88
N ASP A 379 9.18 -2.07 14.16
CA ASP A 379 9.08 -3.42 14.69
C ASP A 379 7.90 -4.22 14.13
N ILE A 380 6.96 -3.57 13.43
CA ILE A 380 5.83 -4.23 12.78
C ILE A 380 6.25 -5.33 11.81
N VAL A 381 7.41 -5.19 11.17
CA VAL A 381 7.95 -6.20 10.24
C VAL A 381 8.29 -7.50 10.96
N LYS A 382 8.73 -7.45 12.23
CA LYS A 382 8.98 -8.65 13.06
C LYS A 382 7.67 -9.41 13.33
N VAL A 383 6.60 -8.68 13.59
CA VAL A 383 5.26 -9.24 13.83
C VAL A 383 4.68 -9.84 12.54
N ILE A 384 4.75 -9.13 11.41
CA ILE A 384 4.35 -9.63 10.09
C ILE A 384 5.12 -10.91 9.75
N GLY A 385 6.44 -10.92 9.96
CA GLY A 385 7.29 -12.10 9.74
C GLY A 385 6.87 -13.29 10.60
N SER A 386 6.52 -13.05 11.86
CA SER A 386 6.06 -14.09 12.79
C SER A 386 4.69 -14.66 12.40
N ILE A 387 3.74 -13.81 12.00
CA ILE A 387 2.44 -14.25 11.46
C ILE A 387 2.63 -15.08 10.20
N ASN A 388 3.47 -14.64 9.26
CA ASN A 388 3.76 -15.37 8.03
C ASN A 388 4.33 -16.78 8.29
N LYS A 389 5.12 -16.95 9.35
CA LYS A 389 5.62 -18.28 9.77
C LYS A 389 4.50 -19.13 10.37
N LYS A 390 3.71 -18.58 11.31
CA LYS A 390 2.63 -19.31 12.00
C LYS A 390 1.50 -19.74 11.05
N THR A 391 1.21 -18.95 10.02
CA THR A 391 0.12 -19.19 9.05
C THR A 391 0.47 -20.17 7.93
N GLN A 392 1.69 -20.73 7.91
CA GLN A 392 2.04 -21.81 6.98
C GLN A 392 1.13 -23.04 7.16
N PHE A 393 0.72 -23.30 8.40
CA PHE A 393 -0.24 -24.33 8.75
C PHE A 393 -1.66 -23.74 8.80
N ARG A 394 -2.63 -24.45 8.21
CA ARG A 394 -4.02 -23.97 8.13
C ARG A 394 -4.68 -23.91 9.51
N PHE A 395 -4.40 -24.90 10.35
CA PHE A 395 -4.95 -25.04 11.68
C PHE A 395 -3.84 -25.38 12.67
N SER A 396 -3.94 -24.89 13.91
CA SER A 396 -3.16 -25.31 15.06
C SER A 396 -3.92 -26.34 15.89
N SER A 397 -3.29 -26.88 16.93
CA SER A 397 -3.87 -27.86 17.86
C SER A 397 -4.84 -27.25 18.90
N ASP A 398 -5.44 -26.09 18.61
CA ASP A 398 -6.37 -25.43 19.53
C ASP A 398 -7.66 -26.24 19.71
N ILE A 399 -7.92 -26.72 20.93
CA ILE A 399 -9.01 -27.66 21.22
C ILE A 399 -10.38 -27.02 20.98
N GLY A 400 -10.58 -25.76 21.40
CA GLY A 400 -11.86 -25.07 21.24
C GLY A 400 -12.24 -24.91 19.77
N PHE A 401 -11.27 -24.53 18.92
CA PHE A 401 -11.47 -24.45 17.48
C PHE A 401 -11.79 -25.82 16.88
N LEU A 402 -11.06 -26.86 17.29
CA LEU A 402 -11.26 -28.21 16.79
C LEU A 402 -12.63 -28.79 17.17
N GLU A 403 -13.13 -28.53 18.38
CA GLU A 403 -14.48 -28.95 18.81
C GLU A 403 -15.57 -28.31 17.96
N LYS A 404 -15.49 -27.00 17.74
CA LYS A 404 -16.46 -26.28 16.90
C LYS A 404 -16.37 -26.71 15.44
N LEU A 405 -15.15 -26.91 14.93
CA LEU A 405 -14.91 -27.42 13.59
C LEU A 405 -15.52 -28.81 13.44
N LYS A 406 -15.29 -29.73 14.40
CA LYS A 406 -15.78 -31.11 14.38
C LYS A 406 -17.29 -31.18 14.17
N GLY A 407 -18.06 -30.38 14.90
CA GLY A 407 -19.52 -30.31 14.72
C GLY A 407 -19.96 -29.83 13.33
N SER A 408 -19.08 -29.14 12.59
CA SER A 408 -19.36 -28.64 11.23
C SER A 408 -18.84 -29.52 10.09
N VAL A 409 -18.07 -30.57 10.40
CA VAL A 409 -17.41 -31.46 9.41
C VAL A 409 -17.72 -32.94 9.61
N GLU A 410 -18.82 -33.30 10.28
CA GLU A 410 -19.21 -34.71 10.42
C GLU A 410 -19.59 -35.33 9.08
N PHE A 411 -18.89 -36.41 8.69
CA PHE A 411 -19.14 -37.14 7.44
C PHE A 411 -19.97 -38.40 7.71
N LYS A 412 -21.06 -38.56 6.98
CA LYS A 412 -21.78 -39.84 6.88
C LYS A 412 -21.11 -40.75 5.85
N LYS A 413 -21.37 -42.06 5.95
CA LYS A 413 -20.74 -43.08 5.10
C LYS A 413 -20.97 -42.78 3.60
N GLY A 414 -19.87 -42.53 2.90
CA GLY A 414 -19.77 -42.25 1.47
C GLY A 414 -20.04 -40.79 1.05
N GLU A 415 -20.15 -39.85 1.98
CA GLU A 415 -20.19 -38.42 1.63
C GLU A 415 -18.83 -37.97 1.08
N GLU A 416 -18.86 -37.15 0.04
CA GLU A 416 -17.64 -36.57 -0.56
C GLU A 416 -17.32 -35.22 0.07
N VAL A 417 -16.05 -34.81 0.05
CA VAL A 417 -15.64 -33.49 0.54
C VAL A 417 -16.09 -32.40 -0.45
N CYS A 418 -16.66 -31.32 0.06
CA CYS A 418 -17.05 -30.15 -0.71
C CYS A 418 -15.86 -29.58 -1.52
N SER A 419 -16.07 -29.42 -2.83
CA SER A 419 -15.04 -29.00 -3.77
C SER A 419 -14.60 -27.53 -3.66
N ILE A 420 -15.34 -26.72 -2.87
CA ILE A 420 -15.06 -25.30 -2.63
C ILE A 420 -14.33 -25.14 -1.29
N CYS A 421 -14.98 -25.38 -0.14
CA CYS A 421 -14.33 -25.17 1.15
C CYS A 421 -13.24 -26.20 1.47
N ARG A 422 -13.30 -27.39 0.84
CA ARG A 422 -12.41 -28.54 1.09
C ARG A 422 -12.36 -28.97 2.55
N LEU A 423 -13.49 -28.82 3.25
CA LEU A 423 -13.62 -29.10 4.68
C LEU A 423 -14.88 -29.93 5.01
N ARG A 424 -16.04 -29.53 4.50
CA ARG A 424 -17.35 -30.08 4.89
C ARG A 424 -17.84 -31.14 3.91
N PRO A 425 -18.76 -32.04 4.31
CA PRO A 425 -19.44 -32.93 3.38
C PRO A 425 -20.23 -32.14 2.32
N ALA A 426 -20.20 -32.62 1.09
CA ALA A 426 -21.08 -32.15 0.02
C ALA A 426 -22.51 -32.65 0.28
N ASP A 427 -23.50 -31.82 -0.04
CA ASP A 427 -24.92 -32.14 0.17
C ASP A 427 -25.39 -33.19 -0.85
N ARG A 428 -25.73 -34.40 -0.39
CA ARG A 428 -26.11 -35.56 -1.22
C ARG A 428 -27.46 -35.41 -1.91
N GLU A 429 -28.46 -34.82 -1.24
CA GLU A 429 -29.84 -34.74 -1.78
C GLU A 429 -29.93 -33.70 -2.91
N LYS A 430 -29.13 -32.63 -2.82
CA LYS A 430 -28.98 -31.64 -3.89
C LYS A 430 -27.99 -32.05 -5.00
N SER A 431 -27.16 -33.07 -4.77
CA SER A 431 -26.09 -33.50 -5.69
C SER A 431 -26.41 -34.71 -6.58
N GLN A 432 -27.70 -35.07 -6.73
CA GLN A 432 -28.16 -35.90 -7.85
C GLN A 432 -27.98 -35.24 -9.24
N GLY A 433 -27.28 -34.09 -9.31
CA GLY A 433 -26.69 -33.55 -10.54
C GLY A 433 -25.49 -32.67 -10.22
N GLU A 434 -24.30 -33.06 -10.70
CA GLU A 434 -23.06 -32.30 -10.96
C GLU A 434 -22.42 -31.38 -9.89
N LYS A 435 -23.12 -30.86 -8.86
CA LYS A 435 -22.58 -29.88 -7.89
C LYS A 435 -22.20 -30.51 -6.54
N LYS A 436 -20.91 -30.85 -6.38
CA LYS A 436 -20.28 -31.39 -5.14
C LYS A 436 -19.99 -30.31 -4.07
N ILE A 437 -21.01 -29.57 -3.63
CA ILE A 437 -20.85 -28.41 -2.71
C ILE A 437 -21.63 -28.58 -1.40
N CYS A 438 -21.18 -27.94 -0.32
CA CYS A 438 -21.90 -27.94 0.96
C CYS A 438 -22.88 -26.76 1.06
N GLY A 439 -23.88 -26.86 1.94
CA GLY A 439 -24.91 -25.83 2.13
C GLY A 439 -24.36 -24.44 2.49
N ILE A 440 -23.23 -24.34 3.20
CA ILE A 440 -22.59 -23.05 3.51
C ILE A 440 -22.03 -22.39 2.25
N CYS A 441 -21.31 -23.15 1.41
CA CYS A 441 -20.78 -22.62 0.16
C CYS A 441 -21.89 -22.26 -0.83
N ASP A 442 -22.97 -23.05 -0.85
CA ASP A 442 -24.16 -22.78 -1.66
C ASP A 442 -24.86 -21.49 -1.20
N ARG A 443 -25.09 -21.33 0.11
CA ARG A 443 -25.63 -20.10 0.72
C ARG A 443 -24.79 -18.87 0.35
N ARG A 444 -23.47 -18.94 0.48
CA ARG A 444 -22.56 -17.83 0.14
C ARG A 444 -22.66 -17.42 -1.34
N ARG A 445 -22.82 -18.39 -2.25
CA ARG A 445 -23.07 -18.10 -3.67
C ARG A 445 -24.40 -17.36 -3.86
N GLY A 446 -25.46 -17.86 -3.24
CA GLY A 446 -26.79 -17.24 -3.31
C GLY A 446 -26.82 -15.83 -2.71
N GLU A 447 -26.21 -15.62 -1.54
CA GLU A 447 -26.10 -14.30 -0.89
C GLU A 447 -25.28 -13.31 -1.71
N GLU A 448 -24.17 -13.76 -2.30
CA GLU A 448 -23.35 -12.90 -3.16
C GLU A 448 -24.13 -12.49 -4.41
N ALA A 449 -24.87 -13.41 -5.02
CA ALA A 449 -25.76 -13.08 -6.13
C ALA A 449 -26.85 -12.06 -5.72
N LYS A 450 -27.45 -12.22 -4.53
CA LYS A 450 -28.45 -11.29 -3.97
C LYS A 450 -27.88 -9.91 -3.63
N LYS A 451 -26.67 -9.81 -3.07
CA LYS A 451 -26.04 -8.50 -2.79
C LYS A 451 -25.59 -7.79 -4.06
N ASN A 452 -25.17 -8.55 -5.08
CA ASN A 452 -24.95 -7.97 -6.41
C ASN A 452 -26.26 -7.53 -7.10
N ARG A 453 -27.43 -7.84 -6.52
CA ARG A 453 -28.75 -7.34 -6.92
C ARG A 453 -29.04 -5.93 -6.38
N ASP A 454 -28.64 -5.61 -5.14
CA ASP A 454 -29.04 -4.37 -4.45
C ASP A 454 -28.19 -3.15 -4.88
N GLU A 455 -27.00 -3.40 -5.44
CA GLU A 455 -26.13 -2.38 -6.03
C GLU A 455 -26.37 -2.28 -7.55
N VAL A 456 -27.54 -1.76 -7.96
CA VAL A 456 -27.80 -1.38 -9.36
C VAL A 456 -26.80 -0.28 -9.75
N GLY A 457 -25.63 -0.68 -10.27
CA GLY A 457 -24.50 0.21 -10.52
C GLY A 457 -23.10 -0.41 -10.41
N ILE A 458 -22.99 -1.72 -10.18
CA ILE A 458 -21.68 -2.41 -10.10
C ILE A 458 -20.83 -2.10 -11.34
N LYS A 459 -19.70 -1.41 -11.10
CA LYS A 459 -18.70 -1.12 -12.15
C LYS A 459 -17.90 -2.36 -12.57
N GLN A 460 -17.96 -3.49 -11.86
CA GLN A 460 -17.10 -4.68 -12.08
C GLN A 460 -17.85 -6.01 -12.13
N THR A 461 -17.68 -6.79 -13.19
CA THR A 461 -18.39 -8.06 -13.38
C THR A 461 -17.95 -9.22 -12.48
N ILE A 462 -18.86 -10.16 -12.20
CA ILE A 462 -18.57 -11.45 -11.56
C ILE A 462 -18.55 -12.63 -12.56
N PHE A 463 -18.79 -12.36 -13.84
CA PHE A 463 -18.83 -13.34 -14.91
C PHE A 463 -17.55 -13.28 -15.72
N ILE A 464 -16.89 -14.43 -15.89
CA ILE A 464 -15.66 -14.50 -16.67
C ILE A 464 -15.92 -14.18 -18.16
N ASP A 465 -17.11 -14.52 -18.66
CA ASP A 465 -17.50 -14.34 -20.08
C ASP A 465 -17.63 -12.87 -20.46
N GLU A 466 -17.96 -12.03 -19.47
CA GLU A 466 -18.02 -10.59 -19.64
C GLU A 466 -16.61 -9.96 -19.70
N ILE A 467 -15.57 -10.67 -19.24
CA ILE A 467 -14.17 -10.21 -19.22
C ILE A 467 -13.40 -10.72 -20.45
N VAL A 468 -13.50 -12.01 -20.78
CA VAL A 468 -12.65 -12.65 -21.80
C VAL A 468 -12.60 -11.92 -23.15
N ASP A 469 -11.44 -11.94 -23.80
CA ASP A 469 -11.20 -11.38 -25.13
C ASP A 469 -11.96 -12.10 -26.26
N GLN A 470 -11.76 -11.68 -27.51
CA GLN A 470 -12.36 -12.30 -28.69
C GLN A 470 -11.99 -13.78 -28.89
N TYR A 471 -10.90 -14.24 -28.27
CA TYR A 471 -10.44 -15.63 -28.30
C TYR A 471 -10.84 -16.44 -27.06
N GLN A 472 -11.77 -15.91 -26.25
CA GLN A 472 -12.26 -16.53 -25.02
C GLN A 472 -11.14 -16.72 -23.98
N ARG A 473 -10.24 -15.75 -23.88
CA ARG A 473 -9.10 -15.74 -22.95
C ARG A 473 -9.15 -14.54 -22.01
N ALA A 474 -8.70 -14.76 -20.78
CA ALA A 474 -8.50 -13.71 -19.79
C ALA A 474 -7.08 -13.77 -19.25
N ALA A 475 -6.68 -12.74 -18.53
CA ALA A 475 -5.44 -12.71 -17.77
C ALA A 475 -5.71 -12.24 -16.34
N LEU A 476 -5.04 -12.87 -15.38
CA LEU A 476 -4.91 -12.34 -14.03
C LEU A 476 -3.60 -11.54 -13.98
N ILE A 477 -3.72 -10.23 -13.81
CA ILE A 477 -2.58 -9.36 -13.48
C ILE A 477 -2.33 -9.47 -11.98
N VAL A 478 -1.06 -9.64 -11.62
CA VAL A 478 -0.55 -9.63 -10.26
C VAL A 478 0.49 -8.52 -10.18
N ALA A 479 0.34 -7.56 -9.27
CA ALA A 479 1.34 -6.54 -9.00
C ALA A 479 1.69 -6.52 -7.52
N LYS A 480 2.98 -6.51 -7.20
CA LYS A 480 3.48 -6.67 -5.82
C LYS A 480 4.59 -5.68 -5.50
N PHE A 481 4.46 -5.02 -4.35
CA PHE A 481 5.59 -4.35 -3.69
C PHE A 481 6.30 -5.31 -2.74
N ASP A 482 7.60 -5.10 -2.55
CA ASP A 482 8.32 -5.56 -1.37
C ASP A 482 8.62 -4.36 -0.44
N LEU A 483 7.91 -4.32 0.69
CA LEU A 483 7.94 -3.19 1.62
C LEU A 483 8.77 -3.47 2.87
N ASP A 484 9.35 -4.67 3.02
CA ASP A 484 9.99 -5.08 4.29
C ASP A 484 11.12 -4.13 4.70
N GLN A 485 11.95 -3.67 3.74
CA GLN A 485 13.05 -2.72 3.98
C GLN A 485 12.59 -1.26 4.19
N TRP A 486 11.36 -0.94 3.83
CA TRP A 486 10.77 0.38 4.03
C TRP A 486 10.03 0.45 5.37
N LEU A 487 9.23 -0.58 5.68
CA LEU A 487 8.50 -0.69 6.93
C LEU A 487 9.41 -0.94 8.13
N ASN A 488 10.59 -1.55 7.95
CA ASN A 488 11.59 -1.67 9.02
C ASN A 488 12.46 -0.41 9.20
N GLY A 489 12.20 0.65 8.43
CA GLY A 489 12.90 1.93 8.50
C GLY A 489 14.24 2.01 7.75
N LYS A 490 14.82 0.89 7.31
CA LYS A 490 16.17 0.89 6.71
C LYS A 490 16.28 1.77 5.48
N MET A 491 15.33 1.68 4.55
CA MET A 491 15.31 2.48 3.33
C MET A 491 15.02 3.96 3.58
N LEU A 492 14.33 4.32 4.67
CA LEU A 492 14.08 5.71 5.03
C LEU A 492 15.40 6.43 5.37
N HIS A 493 16.40 5.70 5.86
CA HIS A 493 17.74 6.23 6.10
C HIS A 493 18.56 6.50 4.82
N THR A 494 18.00 6.24 3.64
CA THR A 494 18.57 6.67 2.36
C THR A 494 17.90 7.94 1.81
N LEU A 495 16.96 8.51 2.56
CA LEU A 495 16.37 9.83 2.32
C LEU A 495 17.05 10.83 3.24
N PHE A 496 17.50 11.96 2.71
CA PHE A 496 18.27 12.93 3.49
C PHE A 496 17.45 14.15 3.86
N VAL A 497 17.67 14.67 5.07
CA VAL A 497 17.15 15.98 5.49
C VAL A 497 18.24 17.04 5.32
N THR A 498 19.47 16.72 5.72
CA THR A 498 20.63 17.63 5.70
C THR A 498 21.88 16.94 5.13
N GLU A 499 21.89 16.70 3.82
CA GLU A 499 23.14 16.34 3.11
C GLU A 499 24.09 17.55 3.00
N ALA A 500 25.30 17.37 2.46
CA ALA A 500 26.33 18.39 2.34
C ALA A 500 25.83 19.75 1.80
N ARG A 501 25.02 19.78 0.74
CA ARG A 501 24.45 21.05 0.22
C ARG A 501 23.35 21.61 1.11
N GLY A 502 22.65 20.75 1.85
CA GLY A 502 21.72 21.14 2.91
C GLY A 502 22.45 21.95 3.97
N ILE A 503 23.57 21.42 4.49
CA ILE A 503 24.42 22.10 5.48
C ILE A 503 24.93 23.44 4.95
N GLU A 504 25.41 23.49 3.70
CA GLU A 504 25.82 24.76 3.10
C GLU A 504 24.69 25.79 2.98
N LYS A 505 23.45 25.34 2.73
CA LYS A 505 22.26 26.21 2.73
C LYS A 505 21.93 26.72 4.13
N GLU A 506 22.05 25.88 5.16
CA GLU A 506 21.90 26.29 6.57
C GLU A 506 22.89 27.42 6.90
N ILE A 507 24.17 27.21 6.62
CA ILE A 507 25.24 28.19 6.88
C ILE A 507 25.00 29.50 6.12
N LYS A 508 24.56 29.43 4.86
CA LYS A 508 24.21 30.62 4.06
C LYS A 508 22.99 31.38 4.60
N THR A 509 22.17 30.73 5.41
CA THR A 509 20.96 31.30 6.03
C THR A 509 21.24 31.90 7.42
N LEU A 510 22.34 31.50 8.07
CA LEU A 510 22.79 32.13 9.32
C LEU A 510 22.87 33.65 9.22
N ASN A 511 22.46 34.32 10.30
CA ASN A 511 22.43 35.77 10.43
C ASN A 511 21.50 36.49 9.40
N LYS A 512 20.64 35.76 8.67
CA LYS A 512 19.57 36.34 7.84
C LYS A 512 18.20 36.29 8.50
N ILE A 513 18.00 35.36 9.42
CA ILE A 513 16.75 35.18 10.19
C ILE A 513 16.90 35.94 11.51
N GLU A 514 15.89 36.73 11.89
CA GLU A 514 15.91 37.56 13.11
C GLU A 514 16.31 36.79 14.37
N LYS A 515 15.71 35.60 14.57
CA LYS A 515 16.01 34.69 15.71
C LYS A 515 17.48 34.22 15.77
N PHE A 516 18.24 34.39 14.70
CA PHE A 516 19.64 33.93 14.55
C PHE A 516 20.60 35.08 14.14
N LYS A 517 20.29 36.35 14.47
CA LYS A 517 21.13 37.54 14.18
C LYS A 517 22.21 37.85 15.25
N GLY A 518 22.47 36.93 16.18
CA GLY A 518 23.44 37.14 17.28
C GLY A 518 24.91 37.16 16.83
N GLU A 519 25.80 37.62 17.72
CA GLU A 519 27.24 37.71 17.45
C GLU A 519 27.90 36.34 17.27
N LYS A 520 27.46 35.31 18.00
CA LYS A 520 27.99 33.95 17.85
C LYS A 520 27.64 33.36 16.48
N GLU A 521 26.44 33.63 15.97
CA GLU A 521 25.95 33.21 14.66
C GLU A 521 26.73 33.88 13.54
N LYS A 522 27.06 35.18 13.69
CA LYS A 522 27.97 35.90 12.77
C LYS A 522 29.37 35.27 12.74
N GLN A 523 29.93 34.95 13.91
CA GLN A 523 31.23 34.29 14.02
C GLN A 523 31.21 32.89 13.41
N ALA A 524 30.18 32.09 13.67
CA ALA A 524 29.99 30.78 13.07
C ALA A 524 29.91 30.88 11.55
N ARG A 525 29.09 31.79 11.01
CA ARG A 525 29.00 32.00 9.56
C ARG A 525 30.35 32.35 8.95
N LYS A 526 31.11 33.28 9.55
CA LYS A 526 32.45 33.66 9.05
C LYS A 526 33.43 32.48 9.06
N LYS A 527 33.36 31.60 10.06
CA LYS A 527 34.24 30.42 10.16
C LYS A 527 33.84 29.31 9.18
N LEU A 528 32.55 29.16 8.88
CA LEU A 528 32.03 28.02 8.13
C LEU A 528 31.76 28.30 6.64
N GLN A 529 31.70 29.56 6.21
CA GLN A 529 31.26 29.94 4.85
C GLN A 529 32.15 29.42 3.70
N ASP A 530 33.44 29.20 3.96
CA ASP A 530 34.44 28.80 2.96
C ASP A 530 34.81 27.30 3.08
N ILE A 531 34.15 26.56 3.97
CA ILE A 531 34.36 25.13 4.14
C ILE A 531 33.58 24.36 3.08
N LEU A 532 34.26 23.48 2.36
CA LEU A 532 33.62 22.49 1.50
C LEU A 532 33.06 21.35 2.36
N TYR A 533 31.76 21.09 2.26
CA TYR A 533 31.12 19.98 2.95
C TYR A 533 31.05 18.75 2.04
N ASN A 534 31.42 17.61 2.62
CA ASN A 534 31.32 16.25 2.08
C ASN A 534 31.13 15.27 3.26
N TYR A 535 31.05 13.98 2.98
CA TYR A 535 30.88 12.95 4.02
C TYR A 535 31.95 13.03 5.12
N ASP A 536 33.24 13.09 4.76
CA ASP A 536 34.32 13.13 5.75
C ASP A 536 34.23 14.36 6.66
N ARG A 537 33.92 15.54 6.11
CA ARG A 537 33.72 16.74 6.93
C ARG A 537 32.55 16.59 7.90
N ILE A 538 31.43 16.02 7.45
CA ILE A 538 30.25 15.78 8.28
C ILE A 538 30.59 14.84 9.44
N THR A 539 31.32 13.75 9.16
CA THR A 539 31.75 12.81 10.21
C THR A 539 32.67 13.48 11.23
N ALA A 540 33.63 14.29 10.77
CA ALA A 540 34.53 15.03 11.65
C ALA A 540 33.80 16.04 12.53
N ASP A 541 32.78 16.75 12.01
CA ASP A 541 31.98 17.66 12.82
C ASP A 541 31.19 16.92 13.92
N ILE A 542 30.56 15.79 13.56
CA ILE A 542 29.80 14.97 14.50
C ILE A 542 30.71 14.42 15.60
N ASP A 543 31.88 13.91 15.23
CA ASP A 543 32.86 13.39 16.20
C ASP A 543 33.41 14.49 17.10
N ALA A 544 33.68 15.69 16.56
CA ALA A 544 34.10 16.84 17.36
C ALA A 544 33.07 17.21 18.44
N ILE A 545 31.76 17.11 18.13
CA ILE A 545 30.68 17.34 19.10
C ILE A 545 30.67 16.26 20.19
N LEU A 546 30.76 14.99 19.81
CA LEU A 546 30.77 13.85 20.74
C LEU A 546 32.02 13.84 21.65
N ASN A 547 33.15 14.34 21.13
CA ASN A 547 34.43 14.46 21.82
C ASN A 547 34.60 15.79 22.57
N LYS A 548 33.65 16.72 22.45
CA LYS A 548 33.65 18.04 23.12
C LYS A 548 34.83 18.95 22.72
N GLU A 549 35.28 18.82 21.47
CA GLU A 549 36.33 19.67 20.90
C GLU A 549 35.92 21.16 20.89
N GLU A 550 36.89 22.07 20.81
CA GLU A 550 36.64 23.51 20.87
C GLU A 550 35.89 24.07 19.64
N ASN A 551 36.18 23.53 18.46
CA ASN A 551 35.49 23.84 17.21
C ASN A 551 34.01 23.41 17.19
N SER A 552 33.62 22.43 18.02
CA SER A 552 32.28 21.83 18.03
C SER A 552 31.17 22.83 18.35
N GLU A 553 31.47 23.91 19.07
CA GLU A 553 30.50 24.94 19.43
C GLU A 553 29.90 25.63 18.21
N TYR A 554 30.67 25.82 17.14
CA TYR A 554 30.23 26.49 15.92
C TYR A 554 29.49 25.57 14.97
N VAL A 555 29.64 24.25 15.05
CA VAL A 555 28.99 23.29 14.14
C VAL A 555 27.83 22.54 14.79
N SER A 556 27.80 22.45 16.12
CA SER A 556 26.75 21.76 16.88
C SER A 556 25.33 22.08 16.44
N PHE A 557 24.99 23.34 16.19
CA PHE A 557 23.65 23.72 15.74
C PHE A 557 23.21 23.00 14.44
N LEU A 558 24.15 22.59 13.58
CA LEU A 558 23.86 21.84 12.34
C LEU A 558 23.40 20.41 12.63
N TYR A 559 23.73 19.85 13.78
CA TYR A 559 23.58 18.42 14.09
C TYR A 559 22.86 18.14 15.42
N THR A 560 22.72 19.10 16.35
CA THR A 560 22.14 18.89 17.69
C THR A 560 20.67 19.28 17.81
N HIS A 561 20.02 19.70 16.70
CA HIS A 561 18.56 19.85 16.55
C HIS A 561 17.86 20.81 17.55
N GLY A 562 18.61 21.50 18.41
CA GLY A 562 18.11 22.46 19.40
C GLY A 562 17.89 23.85 18.78
N ARG A 563 16.73 24.45 19.06
CA ARG A 563 16.31 25.76 18.51
C ARG A 563 17.09 26.98 19.06
N ASN A 564 17.98 26.79 20.04
CA ASN A 564 18.61 27.88 20.78
C ASN A 564 20.14 27.86 20.67
N PHE A 565 20.67 28.71 19.80
CA PHE A 565 22.12 28.94 19.61
C PHE A 565 22.83 29.53 20.85
N GLN A 566 22.06 30.10 21.79
CA GLN A 566 22.56 31.04 22.80
C GLN A 566 22.77 30.46 24.22
N LYS A 567 22.06 29.40 24.59
CA LYS A 567 22.19 28.73 25.92
C LYS A 567 22.78 27.35 25.70
N ASP A 568 24.09 27.18 25.81
CA ASP A 568 24.69 25.93 25.34
C ASP A 568 26.06 25.62 25.95
N LYS A 569 26.09 24.64 26.88
CA LYS A 569 27.32 24.03 27.40
C LYS A 569 27.67 22.80 26.55
N LYS A 570 28.95 22.55 26.27
CA LYS A 570 29.43 21.39 25.48
C LYS A 570 28.82 20.04 25.92
N ASN A 571 28.55 19.85 27.21
CA ASN A 571 27.93 18.63 27.74
C ASN A 571 26.46 18.46 27.30
N GLU A 572 25.69 19.53 27.19
CA GLU A 572 24.28 19.49 26.79
C GLU A 572 24.15 19.12 25.31
N LYS A 573 25.04 19.67 24.46
CA LYS A 573 25.14 19.36 23.03
C LYS A 573 25.44 17.90 22.76
N LYS A 574 26.46 17.37 23.45
CA LYS A 574 26.80 15.94 23.37
C LYS A 574 25.60 15.08 23.75
N LYS A 575 24.99 15.36 24.91
CA LYS A 575 23.85 14.59 25.41
C LYS A 575 22.66 14.64 24.45
N ALA A 576 22.38 15.80 23.85
CA ALA A 576 21.33 15.94 22.84
C ALA A 576 21.59 15.05 21.62
N LEU A 577 22.84 15.01 21.14
CA LEU A 577 23.23 14.17 20.00
C LEU A 577 23.19 12.68 20.32
N GLU A 578 23.70 12.27 21.49
CA GLU A 578 23.62 10.87 21.97
C GLU A 578 22.17 10.43 22.07
N THR A 579 21.30 11.25 22.65
CA THR A 579 19.86 10.95 22.76
C THR A 579 19.22 10.74 21.38
N LEU A 580 19.58 11.54 20.38
CA LEU A 580 19.07 11.38 19.01
C LEU A 580 19.56 10.09 18.35
N ILE A 581 20.83 9.73 18.56
CA ILE A 581 21.42 8.49 18.05
C ILE A 581 20.72 7.29 18.70
N ASP A 582 20.61 7.28 20.02
CA ASP A 582 20.03 6.19 20.81
C ASP A 582 18.56 5.96 20.43
N ASN A 583 17.78 7.04 20.25
CA ASN A 583 16.37 6.96 19.85
C ASN A 583 16.19 6.43 18.41
N ARG A 584 17.19 6.55 17.53
CA ARG A 584 17.06 6.23 16.09
C ARG A 584 17.73 4.92 15.66
N CYS A 585 18.84 4.52 16.28
CA CYS A 585 19.62 3.36 15.83
C CYS A 585 19.17 2.01 16.43
N GLY A 586 18.38 1.98 17.51
CA GLY A 586 18.07 0.73 18.23
C GLY A 586 19.34 0.04 18.79
N GLU A 587 19.27 -1.24 19.14
CA GLU A 587 20.36 -1.98 19.82
C GLU A 587 21.62 -2.24 18.95
N ALA A 588 21.55 -2.06 17.62
CA ALA A 588 22.65 -2.39 16.70
C ALA A 588 23.39 -1.14 16.20
N LEU A 589 24.29 -0.60 17.02
CA LEU A 589 25.10 0.59 16.69
C LEU A 589 26.49 0.22 16.12
N GLY A 590 26.67 0.39 14.81
CA GLY A 590 27.98 0.51 14.18
C GLY A 590 28.38 1.99 13.94
N PRO A 591 29.67 2.32 13.72
CA PRO A 591 30.12 3.70 13.49
C PRO A 591 29.41 4.42 12.32
N ILE A 592 28.93 3.68 11.32
CA ILE A 592 28.18 4.24 10.18
C ILE A 592 26.77 4.69 10.61
N CYS A 593 26.13 3.98 11.55
CA CYS A 593 24.74 4.26 11.95
C CYS A 593 24.59 5.68 12.49
N LYS A 594 25.49 6.12 13.39
CA LYS A 594 25.43 7.46 14.00
C LYS A 594 25.38 8.59 12.96
N TYR A 595 26.28 8.59 11.97
CA TYR A 595 26.32 9.66 10.96
C TYR A 595 25.09 9.63 10.06
N ASN A 596 24.65 8.43 9.67
CA ASN A 596 23.49 8.28 8.81
C ASN A 596 22.18 8.72 9.48
N VAL A 597 21.91 8.29 10.72
CA VAL A 597 20.67 8.66 11.41
C VAL A 597 20.59 10.15 11.76
N ILE A 598 21.73 10.83 11.91
CA ILE A 598 21.79 12.28 12.17
C ILE A 598 21.45 13.08 10.92
N ASN A 599 21.71 12.60 9.71
CA ASN A 599 21.49 13.39 8.47
C ASN A 599 20.30 12.90 7.64
N ALA A 600 19.80 11.69 7.90
CA ALA A 600 18.70 11.08 7.18
C ALA A 600 17.32 11.39 7.79
N LYS A 601 16.27 11.09 7.01
CA LYS A 601 14.89 11.06 7.50
C LYS A 601 14.73 9.93 8.51
N SER A 602 13.88 10.15 9.51
CA SER A 602 13.66 9.19 10.57
C SER A 602 12.38 8.39 10.33
N PRO A 603 12.34 7.11 10.75
CA PRO A 603 11.15 6.28 10.62
C PRO A 603 10.11 6.59 11.71
N THR A 604 9.55 7.81 11.68
CA THR A 604 8.47 8.18 12.61
C THR A 604 7.24 7.30 12.42
N PRO A 605 6.38 7.17 13.44
CA PRO A 605 5.09 6.49 13.29
C PRO A 605 4.31 7.00 12.05
N SER A 606 4.19 8.31 11.84
CA SER A 606 3.54 8.91 10.67
C SER A 606 4.24 8.58 9.34
N THR A 607 5.57 8.56 9.30
CA THR A 607 6.32 8.18 8.09
C THR A 607 6.06 6.72 7.72
N ILE A 608 6.06 5.81 8.70
CA ILE A 608 5.77 4.38 8.46
C ILE A 608 4.31 4.18 8.03
N LEU A 609 3.38 4.94 8.60
CA LEU A 609 1.99 4.96 8.15
C LEU A 609 1.87 5.47 6.70
N ASP A 610 2.60 6.52 6.30
CA ASP A 610 2.56 7.03 4.92
C ASP A 610 3.12 6.02 3.90
N VAL A 611 4.20 5.29 4.22
CA VAL A 611 4.70 4.18 3.36
C VAL A 611 3.56 3.21 3.03
N TRP A 612 2.78 2.83 4.03
CA TRP A 612 1.62 1.95 3.89
C TRP A 612 0.46 2.61 3.13
N GLN A 613 0.08 3.83 3.50
CA GLN A 613 -1.06 4.52 2.91
C GLN A 613 -0.80 4.89 1.44
N THR A 614 0.38 5.38 1.11
CA THR A 614 0.76 5.73 -0.26
C THR A 614 0.69 4.51 -1.19
N THR A 615 1.23 3.36 -0.79
CA THR A 615 1.18 2.11 -1.58
C THR A 615 -0.24 1.52 -1.67
N ARG A 616 -1.01 1.58 -0.58
CA ARG A 616 -2.43 1.23 -0.57
C ARG A 616 -3.25 2.09 -1.53
N ASN A 617 -3.04 3.41 -1.51
CA ASN A 617 -3.78 4.36 -2.35
C ASN A 617 -3.40 4.22 -3.83
N PHE A 618 -2.12 3.93 -4.12
CA PHE A 618 -1.67 3.57 -5.46
C PHE A 618 -2.52 2.44 -6.06
N PHE A 619 -2.70 1.33 -5.33
CA PHE A 619 -3.50 0.21 -5.84
C PHE A 619 -5.02 0.42 -5.76
N LYS A 620 -5.54 0.98 -4.66
CA LYS A 620 -7.00 1.10 -4.45
C LYS A 620 -7.64 2.24 -5.24
N THR A 621 -6.88 3.27 -5.57
CA THR A 621 -7.42 4.48 -6.21
C THR A 621 -6.81 4.66 -7.59
N SER A 622 -5.49 4.81 -7.67
CA SER A 622 -4.83 5.23 -8.91
C SER A 622 -4.93 4.19 -10.01
N ILE A 623 -4.47 2.96 -9.74
CA ILE A 623 -4.50 1.87 -10.74
C ILE A 623 -5.93 1.52 -11.16
N ILE A 624 -6.87 1.51 -10.22
CA ILE A 624 -8.28 1.20 -10.53
C ILE A 624 -8.90 2.28 -11.42
N ASN A 625 -8.52 3.55 -11.26
CA ASN A 625 -8.99 4.62 -12.14
C ASN A 625 -8.31 4.56 -13.52
N ASP A 626 -7.02 4.27 -13.58
CA ASP A 626 -6.29 4.10 -14.85
C ASP A 626 -6.86 2.94 -15.68
N ILE A 627 -7.16 1.81 -15.03
CA ILE A 627 -7.84 0.67 -15.68
C ILE A 627 -9.20 1.10 -16.26
N LYS A 628 -9.93 2.03 -15.62
CA LYS A 628 -11.23 2.51 -16.12
C LYS A 628 -11.10 3.54 -17.24
N GLU A 629 -10.15 4.47 -17.13
CA GLU A 629 -10.11 5.70 -17.92
C GLU A 629 -9.07 5.66 -19.03
N LYS A 630 -7.86 5.15 -18.76
CA LYS A 630 -6.71 5.23 -19.67
C LYS A 630 -6.50 3.99 -20.54
N SER A 631 -6.82 2.80 -20.01
CA SER A 631 -6.55 1.54 -20.72
C SER A 631 -7.38 1.39 -22.01
N GLY A 632 -8.42 2.21 -22.21
CA GLY A 632 -9.35 2.07 -23.34
C GLY A 632 -10.30 0.89 -23.18
N MET A 633 -10.48 0.40 -21.95
CA MET A 633 -11.33 -0.76 -21.68
C MET A 633 -12.77 -0.48 -22.10
N ILE A 634 -13.16 -1.12 -23.20
CA ILE A 634 -14.43 -0.90 -23.86
C ILE A 634 -15.55 -1.19 -22.86
N ARG A 635 -16.34 -0.15 -22.54
CA ARG A 635 -17.60 -0.34 -21.85
C ARG A 635 -18.52 -1.12 -22.78
N ARG A 636 -18.93 -2.31 -22.35
CA ARG A 636 -19.94 -3.08 -23.07
C ARG A 636 -21.30 -2.82 -22.46
N ASN A 637 -22.31 -2.82 -23.31
CA ASN A 637 -23.68 -2.82 -22.87
C ASN A 637 -24.03 -4.24 -22.42
N ARG A 638 -24.43 -4.35 -21.16
CA ARG A 638 -25.04 -5.57 -20.66
C ARG A 638 -26.48 -5.63 -21.16
N VAL A 639 -26.85 -6.76 -21.75
CA VAL A 639 -28.26 -7.01 -22.08
C VAL A 639 -29.00 -7.18 -20.77
N THR A 640 -29.98 -6.33 -20.55
CA THR A 640 -30.83 -6.38 -19.36
C THR A 640 -32.24 -6.62 -19.81
N LEU A 641 -32.79 -7.77 -19.47
CA LEU A 641 -34.12 -8.17 -19.91
C LEU A 641 -35.08 -8.05 -18.75
N ALA A 642 -36.16 -7.28 -18.92
CA ALA A 642 -37.22 -7.18 -17.92
C ALA A 642 -38.03 -8.48 -17.89
N CYS A 643 -38.00 -9.20 -16.77
CA CYS A 643 -38.87 -10.36 -16.51
C CYS A 643 -39.63 -10.20 -15.18
N ARG A 644 -40.77 -10.87 -15.01
CA ARG A 644 -41.52 -10.87 -13.74
C ARG A 644 -41.03 -12.03 -12.87
N ALA A 645 -39.90 -11.88 -12.20
CA ALA A 645 -39.37 -12.91 -11.29
C ALA A 645 -39.33 -12.39 -9.84
N ALA A 646 -39.90 -13.15 -8.91
CA ALA A 646 -39.94 -12.80 -7.48
C ALA A 646 -38.60 -13.04 -6.75
N VAL A 647 -37.65 -13.75 -7.36
CA VAL A 647 -36.43 -14.23 -6.72
C VAL A 647 -35.19 -13.75 -7.48
N GLY A 648 -34.26 -13.08 -6.79
CA GLY A 648 -32.95 -12.71 -7.32
C GLY A 648 -31.87 -13.76 -6.98
N GLY A 649 -30.96 -14.01 -7.92
CA GLY A 649 -29.90 -15.02 -7.82
C GLY A 649 -29.19 -15.28 -9.14
N THR A 650 -28.10 -16.07 -9.10
CA THR A 650 -27.41 -16.58 -10.29
C THR A 650 -27.88 -18.00 -10.56
N PHE A 651 -28.37 -18.28 -11.77
CA PHE A 651 -28.96 -19.56 -12.14
C PHE A 651 -28.37 -20.06 -13.47
N GLU A 652 -28.22 -21.37 -13.58
CA GLU A 652 -28.07 -22.01 -14.89
C GLU A 652 -29.40 -21.99 -15.65
N ALA A 653 -29.33 -21.64 -16.93
CA ALA A 653 -30.49 -21.54 -17.80
C ALA A 653 -30.15 -21.97 -19.22
N GLU A 654 -31.19 -22.14 -20.02
CA GLU A 654 -31.13 -22.43 -21.44
C GLU A 654 -31.81 -21.30 -22.20
N LEU A 655 -31.08 -20.71 -23.14
CA LEU A 655 -31.60 -19.76 -24.10
C LEU A 655 -32.17 -20.56 -25.28
N ILE A 656 -33.49 -20.51 -25.45
CA ILE A 656 -34.23 -21.16 -26.52
C ILE A 656 -34.56 -20.11 -27.58
N ARG A 657 -34.17 -20.38 -28.83
CA ARG A 657 -34.47 -19.56 -30.01
C ARG A 657 -34.81 -20.47 -31.18
N ASP A 658 -36.01 -20.32 -31.74
CA ASP A 658 -36.54 -21.20 -32.79
C ASP A 658 -36.37 -22.69 -32.45
N VAL A 659 -35.28 -23.32 -32.92
CA VAL A 659 -34.91 -24.73 -32.74
C VAL A 659 -33.55 -24.92 -32.02
N GLN A 660 -32.82 -23.84 -31.73
CA GLN A 660 -31.51 -23.89 -31.07
C GLN A 660 -31.63 -23.59 -29.58
N THR A 661 -30.92 -24.40 -28.78
CA THR A 661 -30.84 -24.24 -27.32
C THR A 661 -29.38 -24.03 -26.92
N GLU A 662 -29.09 -22.94 -26.20
CA GLU A 662 -27.74 -22.59 -25.72
C GLU A 662 -27.75 -22.50 -24.19
N ARG A 663 -26.83 -23.23 -23.52
CA ARG A 663 -26.68 -23.12 -22.06
C ARG A 663 -26.04 -21.77 -21.71
N ILE A 664 -26.66 -21.07 -20.78
CA ILE A 664 -26.28 -19.74 -20.31
C ILE A 664 -26.27 -19.70 -18.78
N GLU A 665 -25.50 -18.78 -18.22
CA GLU A 665 -25.61 -18.40 -16.81
C GLU A 665 -26.33 -17.07 -16.75
N VAL A 666 -27.35 -16.98 -15.90
CA VAL A 666 -28.15 -15.77 -15.74
C VAL A 666 -28.07 -15.23 -14.33
N LEU A 667 -27.87 -13.92 -14.18
CA LEU A 667 -28.12 -13.22 -12.91
C LEU A 667 -29.45 -12.50 -13.01
N LEU A 668 -30.40 -12.94 -12.19
CA LEU A 668 -31.67 -12.27 -11.94
C LEU A 668 -31.50 -11.29 -10.80
N THR A 669 -31.73 -10.00 -11.03
CA THR A 669 -31.90 -9.02 -9.95
C THR A 669 -33.39 -8.77 -9.76
N SER A 670 -33.95 -8.80 -8.55
CA SER A 670 -35.39 -8.58 -8.36
C SER A 670 -35.69 -7.15 -7.89
N GLY A 671 -36.47 -6.41 -8.69
CA GLY A 671 -36.95 -5.06 -8.42
C GLY A 671 -38.46 -4.95 -8.61
N GLY A 672 -39.25 -5.30 -7.59
CA GLY A 672 -40.72 -5.25 -7.70
C GLY A 672 -41.26 -6.10 -8.86
N SER A 673 -42.10 -5.53 -9.72
CA SER A 673 -42.72 -6.22 -10.87
C SER A 673 -41.78 -6.44 -12.08
N GLN A 674 -40.49 -6.11 -11.98
CA GLN A 674 -39.50 -6.31 -13.05
C GLN A 674 -38.16 -6.78 -12.47
N ALA A 675 -37.51 -7.74 -13.13
CA ALA A 675 -36.22 -8.28 -12.78
C ALA A 675 -35.25 -8.09 -13.95
N ASP A 676 -34.03 -7.62 -13.68
CA ASP A 676 -32.98 -7.46 -14.67
C ASP A 676 -32.31 -8.82 -14.86
N LEU A 677 -32.40 -9.38 -16.07
CA LEU A 677 -31.71 -10.61 -16.43
C LEU A 677 -30.40 -10.30 -17.14
N ILE A 678 -29.30 -10.70 -16.53
CA ILE A 678 -27.95 -10.55 -17.06
C ILE A 678 -27.55 -11.89 -17.65
N VAL A 679 -27.46 -11.98 -18.98
CA VAL A 679 -27.13 -13.23 -19.66
C VAL A 679 -25.64 -13.27 -19.99
N SER A 680 -24.95 -14.26 -19.44
CA SER A 680 -23.61 -14.64 -19.86
C SER A 680 -23.73 -15.44 -21.17
N ILE A 681 -23.45 -14.79 -22.31
CA ILE A 681 -23.54 -15.42 -23.64
C ILE A 681 -22.16 -15.52 -24.27
N ASP A 682 -21.84 -16.72 -24.75
CA ASP A 682 -20.52 -17.10 -25.28
C ASP A 682 -20.15 -16.38 -26.59
N LYS A 683 -21.15 -15.92 -27.36
CA LYS A 683 -20.98 -15.28 -28.67
C LYS A 683 -21.62 -13.89 -28.70
N LEU A 684 -20.84 -12.86 -29.07
CA LEU A 684 -21.36 -11.49 -29.30
C LEU A 684 -22.46 -11.45 -30.37
N GLU A 685 -22.32 -12.25 -31.43
CA GLU A 685 -23.36 -12.40 -32.47
C GLU A 685 -24.70 -12.88 -31.90
N SER A 686 -24.67 -13.74 -30.87
CA SER A 686 -25.87 -14.20 -30.18
C SER A 686 -26.56 -13.05 -29.43
N ILE A 687 -25.82 -12.09 -28.88
CA ILE A 687 -26.36 -10.89 -28.21
C ILE A 687 -27.00 -9.95 -29.22
N ASP A 688 -26.30 -9.58 -30.30
CA ASP A 688 -26.84 -8.67 -31.31
C ASP A 688 -28.11 -9.22 -31.98
N ASN A 689 -28.19 -10.53 -32.15
CA ASN A 689 -29.38 -11.18 -32.68
C ASN A 689 -30.55 -11.22 -31.66
N ILE A 690 -30.29 -11.36 -30.35
CA ILE A 690 -31.31 -11.20 -29.30
C ILE A 690 -31.82 -9.75 -29.28
N LEU A 691 -30.90 -8.78 -29.41
CA LEU A 691 -31.22 -7.37 -29.42
C LEU A 691 -32.07 -6.97 -30.64
N LYS A 692 -31.87 -7.62 -31.80
CA LYS A 692 -32.68 -7.41 -33.00
C LYS A 692 -34.11 -7.95 -32.88
N LYS A 693 -34.31 -9.07 -32.16
CA LYS A 693 -35.61 -9.74 -32.04
C LYS A 693 -35.89 -10.31 -30.63
N PRO A 694 -36.05 -9.44 -29.62
CA PRO A 694 -36.15 -9.88 -28.22
C PRO A 694 -37.38 -10.75 -27.93
N LYS A 695 -38.49 -10.57 -28.67
CA LYS A 695 -39.75 -11.32 -28.45
C LYS A 695 -39.71 -12.78 -28.91
N GLU A 696 -38.69 -13.20 -29.68
CA GLU A 696 -38.53 -14.56 -30.20
C GLU A 696 -37.63 -15.44 -29.32
N ALA A 697 -37.06 -14.89 -28.23
CA ALA A 697 -36.17 -15.61 -27.32
C ALA A 697 -36.85 -15.92 -25.97
N ILE A 698 -36.70 -17.17 -25.51
CA ILE A 698 -37.19 -17.66 -24.22
C ILE A 698 -36.00 -18.12 -23.39
N ILE A 699 -35.96 -17.77 -22.11
CA ILE A 699 -34.94 -18.26 -21.18
C ILE A 699 -35.58 -19.23 -20.21
N ARG A 700 -35.19 -20.50 -20.30
CA ARG A 700 -35.65 -21.56 -19.41
C ARG A 700 -34.63 -21.77 -18.29
N ILE A 701 -35.00 -21.49 -17.05
CA ILE A 701 -34.13 -21.77 -15.90
C ILE A 701 -34.08 -23.28 -15.69
N THR A 702 -32.88 -23.83 -15.78
CA THR A 702 -32.61 -25.26 -15.59
C THR A 702 -31.98 -25.56 -14.24
N ASP A 703 -31.58 -24.53 -13.49
CA ASP A 703 -31.02 -24.67 -12.16
C ASP A 703 -32.07 -25.25 -11.18
N LYS A 704 -31.72 -26.37 -10.55
CA LYS A 704 -32.58 -27.06 -9.58
C LYS A 704 -32.86 -26.25 -8.32
N SER A 705 -32.08 -25.20 -8.04
CA SER A 705 -32.32 -24.26 -6.93
C SER A 705 -33.45 -23.25 -7.20
N TRP A 706 -34.09 -23.35 -8.37
CA TRP A 706 -35.21 -22.50 -8.73
C TRP A 706 -36.52 -23.00 -8.11
N ASP A 707 -36.95 -22.36 -7.02
CA ASP A 707 -38.14 -22.74 -6.24
C ASP A 707 -39.49 -22.27 -6.84
N ASN A 708 -39.54 -21.81 -8.09
CA ASN A 708 -40.76 -21.32 -8.74
C ASN A 708 -41.07 -22.01 -10.09
N PRO A 709 -41.55 -23.28 -10.09
CA PRO A 709 -41.75 -24.07 -11.31
C PRO A 709 -42.68 -23.40 -12.34
N ASP A 710 -43.66 -22.60 -11.90
CA ASP A 710 -44.62 -21.88 -12.76
C ASP A 710 -43.99 -20.70 -13.54
N GLN A 711 -42.73 -20.34 -13.23
CA GLN A 711 -41.96 -19.29 -13.91
C GLN A 711 -40.61 -19.78 -14.46
N SER A 712 -40.48 -21.08 -14.72
CA SER A 712 -39.26 -21.65 -15.31
C SER A 712 -38.92 -21.07 -16.69
N GLU A 713 -39.92 -20.58 -17.44
CA GLU A 713 -39.73 -19.90 -18.73
C GLU A 713 -39.96 -18.40 -18.63
N LEU A 714 -38.88 -17.63 -18.82
CA LEU A 714 -38.88 -16.18 -18.78
C LEU A 714 -38.98 -15.60 -20.21
N LYS A 715 -40.09 -14.92 -20.49
CA LYS A 715 -40.30 -14.17 -21.73
C LYS A 715 -39.66 -12.78 -21.65
N ILE A 716 -38.95 -12.41 -22.72
CA ILE A 716 -38.17 -11.19 -22.79
C ILE A 716 -39.02 -10.03 -23.32
N GLN A 717 -39.27 -9.02 -22.48
CA GLN A 717 -40.21 -7.93 -22.82
C GLN A 717 -39.57 -6.64 -23.37
N ALA A 718 -38.41 -6.23 -22.84
CA ALA A 718 -37.70 -5.03 -23.27
C ALA A 718 -36.22 -5.07 -22.85
N ASN A 719 -35.36 -4.38 -23.60
CA ASN A 719 -33.93 -4.24 -23.31
C ASN A 719 -33.61 -2.87 -22.70
N THR A 720 -32.81 -2.85 -21.64
CA THR A 720 -32.03 -1.65 -21.26
C THR A 720 -30.55 -1.98 -21.29
N ALA A 721 -29.79 -1.21 -22.05
CA ALA A 721 -28.34 -1.35 -22.11
C ALA A 721 -27.71 -0.59 -20.93
N LYS A 722 -27.08 -1.29 -19.99
CA LYS A 722 -26.25 -0.66 -18.94
C LYS A 722 -24.76 -0.91 -19.23
N PRO A 723 -23.91 0.13 -19.28
CA PRO A 723 -22.49 -0.06 -19.54
C PRO A 723 -21.79 -0.72 -18.35
N TYR A 724 -20.89 -1.66 -18.61
CA TYR A 724 -20.00 -2.25 -17.60
C TYR A 724 -18.55 -2.28 -18.10
N PHE A 725 -17.60 -2.32 -17.16
CA PHE A 725 -16.18 -2.45 -17.48
C PHE A 725 -15.76 -3.94 -17.44
N ARG A 726 -14.98 -4.37 -18.43
CA ARG A 726 -14.55 -5.76 -18.62
C ARG A 726 -13.39 -6.17 -17.70
N TYR A 727 -13.56 -6.02 -16.40
CA TYR A 727 -12.54 -6.43 -15.42
C TYR A 727 -13.13 -6.79 -14.07
N ARG A 728 -12.32 -7.47 -13.26
CA ARG A 728 -12.62 -7.73 -11.85
C ARG A 728 -11.39 -7.61 -10.98
N VAL A 729 -11.44 -6.73 -9.98
CA VAL A 729 -10.43 -6.70 -8.92
C VAL A 729 -10.70 -7.86 -7.95
N ILE A 730 -9.67 -8.68 -7.72
CA ILE A 730 -9.70 -9.75 -6.73
C ILE A 730 -9.21 -9.22 -5.38
N THR A 731 -8.11 -8.48 -5.39
CA THR A 731 -7.64 -7.79 -4.20
C THR A 731 -6.82 -6.54 -4.53
N ALA A 732 -6.83 -5.60 -3.59
CA ALA A 732 -6.00 -4.40 -3.56
C ALA A 732 -5.65 -4.15 -2.08
N SER A 733 -4.50 -4.67 -1.67
CA SER A 733 -3.86 -4.43 -0.38
C SER A 733 -2.64 -3.53 -0.60
N PRO A 734 -1.94 -3.06 0.46
CA PRO A 734 -0.77 -2.18 0.32
C PRO A 734 0.37 -2.82 -0.47
N CYS A 735 0.56 -4.13 -0.34
CA CYS A 735 1.66 -4.86 -0.95
C CYS A 735 1.25 -5.69 -2.18
N LEU A 736 -0.05 -5.87 -2.43
CA LEU A 736 -0.56 -6.79 -3.46
C LEU A 736 -1.81 -6.24 -4.16
N PHE A 737 -1.75 -6.23 -5.48
CA PHE A 737 -2.90 -6.03 -6.36
C PHE A 737 -3.09 -7.22 -7.28
N MET A 738 -4.34 -7.65 -7.42
CA MET A 738 -4.72 -8.68 -8.39
C MET A 738 -6.01 -8.31 -9.09
N ALA A 739 -6.01 -8.35 -10.42
CA ALA A 739 -7.20 -8.09 -11.23
C ALA A 739 -7.26 -8.99 -12.46
N ILE A 740 -8.47 -9.49 -12.76
CA ILE A 740 -8.76 -10.23 -13.98
C ILE A 740 -9.17 -9.23 -15.05
N VAL A 741 -8.52 -9.30 -16.21
CA VAL A 741 -8.73 -8.44 -17.37
C VAL A 741 -8.81 -9.28 -18.65
N PRO A 742 -9.26 -8.72 -19.78
CA PRO A 742 -9.21 -9.39 -21.07
C PRO A 742 -7.74 -9.68 -21.43
N ALA A 743 -7.45 -10.85 -22.00
CA ALA A 743 -6.06 -11.23 -22.27
C ALA A 743 -5.33 -10.26 -23.21
N ASP A 744 -6.02 -9.78 -24.25
CA ASP A 744 -5.54 -8.80 -25.23
C ASP A 744 -5.16 -7.44 -24.62
N GLN A 745 -5.70 -7.09 -23.44
CA GLN A 745 -5.42 -5.84 -22.74
C GLN A 745 -4.34 -5.99 -21.65
N ALA A 746 -3.98 -7.21 -21.28
CA ALA A 746 -3.19 -7.48 -20.09
C ALA A 746 -1.79 -6.83 -20.12
N VAL A 747 -1.10 -6.89 -21.26
CA VAL A 747 0.24 -6.30 -21.40
C VAL A 747 0.20 -4.78 -21.32
N LYS A 748 -0.76 -4.14 -22.01
CA LYS A 748 -0.95 -2.70 -21.97
C LYS A 748 -1.25 -2.21 -20.55
N ILE A 749 -2.15 -2.89 -19.84
CA ILE A 749 -2.45 -2.54 -18.45
C ILE A 749 -1.23 -2.72 -17.55
N SER A 750 -0.41 -3.76 -17.74
CA SER A 750 0.84 -3.93 -17.00
C SER A 750 1.85 -2.79 -17.26
N GLN A 751 1.94 -2.29 -18.50
CA GLN A 751 2.75 -1.11 -18.83
C GLN A 751 2.19 0.16 -18.18
N ASP A 752 0.88 0.38 -18.23
CA ASP A 752 0.22 1.53 -17.60
C ASP A 752 0.44 1.53 -16.08
N ILE A 753 0.32 0.37 -15.43
CA ILE A 753 0.62 0.18 -14.00
C ILE A 753 2.08 0.55 -13.71
N TYR A 754 3.02 0.10 -14.54
CA TYR A 754 4.44 0.36 -14.31
C TYR A 754 4.82 1.83 -14.55
N LYS A 755 4.24 2.44 -15.58
CA LYS A 755 4.40 3.87 -15.82
C LYS A 755 3.90 4.69 -14.64
N HIS A 756 2.73 4.35 -14.10
CA HIS A 756 2.20 5.03 -12.91
C HIS A 756 3.09 4.78 -11.68
N TYR A 757 3.70 3.59 -11.57
CA TYR A 757 4.71 3.31 -10.55
C TYR A 757 5.93 4.24 -10.73
N GLN A 758 6.47 4.39 -11.94
CA GLN A 758 7.60 5.28 -12.22
C GLN A 758 7.27 6.75 -11.92
N GLU A 759 6.03 7.18 -12.16
CA GLU A 759 5.57 8.54 -11.83
C GLU A 759 5.51 8.77 -10.31
N GLN A 760 5.00 7.80 -9.53
CA GLN A 760 4.79 7.96 -8.08
C GLN A 760 6.00 7.60 -7.22
N PHE A 761 6.86 6.69 -7.68
CA PHE A 761 7.95 6.09 -6.93
C PHE A 761 9.30 6.16 -7.65
N GLY A 762 9.37 6.74 -8.86
CA GLY A 762 10.57 6.69 -9.70
C GLY A 762 11.83 7.29 -9.07
N LYS A 763 11.70 8.21 -8.09
CA LYS A 763 12.84 8.80 -7.37
C LYS A 763 13.58 7.77 -6.50
N VAL A 764 12.91 6.69 -6.12
CA VAL A 764 13.46 5.59 -5.30
C VAL A 764 13.65 4.31 -6.12
N THR A 765 13.74 4.44 -7.44
CA THR A 765 14.09 3.33 -8.35
C THR A 765 15.34 2.61 -7.83
N GLY A 766 15.37 1.28 -7.92
CA GLY A 766 16.48 0.49 -7.38
C GLY A 766 16.52 0.35 -5.85
N ARG A 767 15.54 0.90 -5.11
CA ARG A 767 15.37 0.73 -3.65
C ARG A 767 13.97 0.24 -3.24
N LEU A 768 12.95 0.42 -4.07
CA LEU A 768 11.59 -0.09 -3.85
C LEU A 768 11.25 -1.12 -4.94
N PRO A 769 11.44 -2.43 -4.71
CA PRO A 769 11.07 -3.45 -5.70
C PRO A 769 9.56 -3.44 -6.01
N PHE A 770 9.24 -3.44 -7.29
CA PHE A 770 7.89 -3.58 -7.81
C PHE A 770 7.86 -4.65 -8.91
N SER A 771 7.08 -5.72 -8.70
CA SER A 771 7.00 -6.83 -9.65
C SER A 771 5.60 -6.96 -10.24
N VAL A 772 5.51 -7.21 -11.54
CA VAL A 772 4.24 -7.41 -12.26
C VAL A 772 4.24 -8.76 -12.97
N GLY A 773 3.14 -9.49 -12.88
CA GLY A 773 2.97 -10.81 -13.44
C GLY A 773 1.66 -10.96 -14.21
N ASN A 774 1.70 -11.62 -15.37
CA ASN A 774 0.52 -11.85 -16.20
C ASN A 774 0.24 -13.35 -16.34
N ILE A 775 -0.85 -13.83 -15.73
CA ILE A 775 -1.27 -15.23 -15.82
C ILE A 775 -2.45 -15.33 -16.79
N PHE A 776 -2.18 -15.77 -18.01
CA PHE A 776 -3.15 -15.97 -19.08
C PHE A 776 -3.85 -17.31 -18.94
N PHE A 777 -5.14 -17.36 -19.23
CA PHE A 777 -5.91 -18.59 -19.19
C PHE A 777 -7.13 -18.53 -20.12
N ARG A 778 -7.62 -19.72 -20.51
CA ARG A 778 -8.88 -19.83 -21.25
C ARG A 778 -10.07 -19.67 -20.31
N ARG A 779 -11.19 -19.16 -20.80
CA ARG A 779 -12.46 -18.98 -20.09
C ARG A 779 -12.82 -20.10 -19.10
N ARG A 780 -12.66 -21.36 -19.51
CA ARG A 780 -13.04 -22.55 -18.72
C ARG A 780 -12.02 -22.95 -17.64
N MET A 781 -10.91 -22.24 -17.49
CA MET A 781 -9.90 -22.52 -16.48
C MET A 781 -10.48 -22.27 -15.08
N PRO A 782 -10.44 -23.26 -14.16
CA PRO A 782 -10.95 -23.06 -12.81
C PRO A 782 -10.16 -21.99 -12.05
N MET A 783 -10.86 -21.08 -11.36
CA MET A 783 -10.19 -19.95 -10.71
C MET A 783 -9.21 -20.35 -9.60
N PHE A 784 -9.43 -21.48 -8.92
CA PHE A 784 -8.48 -21.98 -7.94
C PHE A 784 -7.10 -22.31 -8.55
N VAL A 785 -7.05 -22.72 -9.82
CA VAL A 785 -5.79 -22.99 -10.55
C VAL A 785 -5.08 -21.68 -10.89
N VAL A 786 -5.87 -20.67 -11.31
CA VAL A 786 -5.35 -19.33 -11.60
C VAL A 786 -4.77 -18.68 -10.35
N LEU A 787 -5.48 -18.75 -9.21
CA LEU A 787 -5.02 -18.18 -7.93
C LEU A 787 -3.88 -18.98 -7.29
N ASP A 788 -3.82 -20.31 -7.45
CA ASP A 788 -2.65 -21.10 -7.05
C ASP A 788 -1.40 -20.69 -7.85
N SER A 789 -1.55 -20.48 -9.16
CA SER A 789 -0.49 -19.94 -10.02
C SER A 789 -0.03 -18.56 -9.55
N ALA A 790 -0.97 -17.68 -9.19
CA ALA A 790 -0.64 -16.35 -8.64
C ALA A 790 0.15 -16.47 -7.33
N LYS A 791 -0.26 -17.35 -6.41
CA LYS A 791 0.49 -17.60 -5.17
C LYS A 791 1.92 -18.07 -5.43
N ARG A 792 2.11 -18.97 -6.41
CA ARG A 792 3.44 -19.46 -6.80
C ARG A 792 4.30 -18.36 -7.40
N MET A 793 3.73 -17.55 -8.29
CA MET A 793 4.41 -16.40 -8.90
C MET A 793 4.81 -15.36 -7.85
N LEU A 794 3.92 -15.05 -6.90
CA LEU A 794 4.21 -14.16 -5.77
C LEU A 794 5.33 -14.68 -4.87
N ASN A 795 5.36 -15.98 -4.60
CA ASN A 795 6.45 -16.61 -3.87
C ASN A 795 7.77 -16.54 -4.66
N ASN A 796 7.71 -16.65 -5.99
CA ASN A 796 8.87 -16.49 -6.85
C ASN A 796 9.40 -15.05 -6.77
N PHE A 797 8.55 -14.04 -6.96
CA PHE A 797 8.93 -12.64 -6.76
C PHE A 797 9.55 -12.40 -5.39
N LYS A 798 8.92 -12.91 -4.31
CA LYS A 798 9.44 -12.76 -2.94
C LYS A 798 10.82 -13.42 -2.78
N ARG A 799 11.06 -14.57 -3.40
CA ARG A 799 12.37 -15.24 -3.34
C ARG A 799 13.44 -14.36 -3.97
N PHE A 800 13.17 -13.82 -5.16
CA PHE A 800 14.10 -12.94 -5.88
C PHE A 800 14.26 -11.57 -5.21
N SER A 801 13.26 -11.09 -4.48
CA SER A 801 13.35 -9.84 -3.71
C SER A 801 13.91 -10.01 -2.29
N ALA A 802 14.07 -11.24 -1.78
CA ALA A 802 14.59 -11.51 -0.43
C ALA A 802 15.98 -12.20 -0.40
N TYR A 803 16.22 -13.22 -1.24
CA TYR A 803 17.47 -14.00 -1.22
C TYR A 803 18.49 -13.52 -2.25
N GLU A 804 18.02 -13.06 -3.42
CA GLU A 804 18.83 -12.45 -4.50
C GLU A 804 18.41 -10.99 -4.70
N ALA A 805 17.97 -10.37 -3.61
CA ALA A 805 17.26 -9.10 -3.56
C ALA A 805 17.98 -7.98 -4.31
N ILE A 806 19.31 -8.04 -4.28
CA ILE A 806 20.17 -7.01 -4.79
C ILE A 806 21.01 -7.60 -5.91
N ARG A 807 21.06 -6.88 -7.02
CA ARG A 807 21.79 -7.23 -8.23
C ARG A 807 22.77 -6.12 -8.56
N ASP A 808 23.93 -6.54 -9.06
CA ASP A 808 24.99 -5.62 -9.42
C ASP A 808 24.83 -5.15 -10.84
N PHE A 809 24.92 -3.85 -11.05
CA PHE A 809 24.87 -3.23 -12.36
C PHE A 809 26.06 -2.30 -12.57
N THR A 810 26.49 -2.14 -13.82
CA THR A 810 27.48 -1.13 -14.19
C THR A 810 26.81 -0.06 -15.06
N VAL A 811 27.01 1.21 -14.69
CA VAL A 811 26.52 2.36 -15.46
C VAL A 811 27.32 2.50 -16.76
N LYS A 812 26.64 2.45 -17.90
CA LYS A 812 27.23 2.70 -19.22
C LYS A 812 27.14 4.16 -19.61
N GLU A 813 26.01 4.79 -19.32
CA GLU A 813 25.71 6.15 -19.72
C GLU A 813 24.65 6.75 -18.78
N LYS A 814 24.73 8.07 -18.55
CA LYS A 814 23.69 8.87 -17.90
C LYS A 814 23.40 10.08 -18.77
N THR A 815 22.14 10.30 -19.12
CA THR A 815 21.71 11.49 -19.87
C THR A 815 20.56 12.19 -19.16
N GLU A 816 20.54 13.52 -19.16
CA GLU A 816 19.42 14.31 -18.66
C GLU A 816 18.46 14.65 -19.80
N LYS A 817 17.17 14.38 -19.61
CA LYS A 817 16.10 14.69 -20.56
C LYS A 817 15.54 16.09 -20.30
N LYS A 818 14.89 16.65 -21.33
CA LYS A 818 14.25 17.98 -21.26
C LYS A 818 13.16 18.08 -20.19
N ASP A 819 12.55 16.96 -19.82
CA ASP A 819 11.53 16.89 -18.77
C ASP A 819 12.12 16.75 -17.35
N GLY A 820 13.45 16.82 -17.21
CA GLY A 820 14.15 16.76 -15.93
C GLY A 820 14.34 15.35 -15.37
N ARG A 821 14.12 14.30 -16.18
CA ARG A 821 14.46 12.91 -15.82
C ARG A 821 15.90 12.56 -16.24
N PHE A 822 16.54 11.66 -15.50
CA PHE A 822 17.76 11.00 -15.93
C PHE A 822 17.44 9.65 -16.58
N ASP A 823 17.97 9.42 -17.77
CA ASP A 823 18.07 8.09 -18.37
C ASP A 823 19.43 7.51 -17.99
N ILE A 824 19.41 6.46 -17.18
CA ILE A 824 20.60 5.78 -16.68
C ILE A 824 20.66 4.42 -17.33
N ARG A 825 21.56 4.28 -18.30
CA ARG A 825 21.78 3.03 -19.03
C ARG A 825 22.70 2.12 -18.22
N VAL A 826 22.24 0.91 -17.95
CA VAL A 826 22.90 -0.05 -17.08
C VAL A 826 23.02 -1.42 -17.73
N VAL A 827 24.01 -2.19 -17.27
CA VAL A 827 24.22 -3.58 -17.66
C VAL A 827 24.48 -4.42 -16.40
N PRO A 828 23.80 -5.57 -16.22
CA PRO A 828 24.07 -6.50 -15.12
C PRO A 828 25.53 -6.97 -15.13
N SER A 829 26.17 -6.97 -13.96
CA SER A 829 27.59 -7.37 -13.85
C SER A 829 27.82 -8.84 -14.16
N GLU A 830 26.81 -9.70 -13.98
CA GLU A 830 26.85 -11.13 -14.30
C GLU A 830 26.67 -11.42 -15.79
N ASN A 831 26.05 -10.50 -16.54
CA ASN A 831 25.73 -10.71 -17.95
C ASN A 831 25.76 -9.38 -18.72
N ASN A 832 26.87 -9.19 -19.45
CA ASN A 832 27.12 -7.96 -20.20
C ASN A 832 26.18 -7.74 -21.40
N ASP A 833 25.37 -8.74 -21.78
CA ASP A 833 24.48 -8.70 -22.94
C ASP A 833 23.03 -8.31 -22.60
N LYS A 834 22.73 -7.95 -21.35
CA LYS A 834 21.39 -7.51 -20.93
C LYS A 834 21.37 -6.02 -20.60
N GLU A 835 21.34 -5.16 -21.61
CA GLU A 835 21.33 -3.71 -21.39
C GLU A 835 19.89 -3.15 -21.29
N PHE A 836 19.66 -2.19 -20.40
CA PHE A 836 18.41 -1.43 -20.31
C PHE A 836 18.61 -0.09 -19.59
N SER A 837 17.61 0.79 -19.63
CA SER A 837 17.67 2.12 -19.01
C SER A 837 16.68 2.28 -17.86
N TYR A 838 17.12 2.85 -16.75
CA TYR A 838 16.22 3.38 -15.72
C TYR A 838 15.87 4.84 -16.04
N HIS A 839 14.59 5.20 -15.91
CA HIS A 839 14.09 6.56 -16.08
C HIS A 839 13.79 7.17 -14.71
N VAL A 840 14.71 7.98 -14.19
CA VAL A 840 14.65 8.48 -12.81
C VAL A 840 14.25 9.96 -12.79
N PRO A 841 13.10 10.33 -12.18
CA PRO A 841 12.78 11.71 -11.87
C PRO A 841 13.83 12.33 -10.94
N ALA A 842 14.38 13.48 -11.31
CA ALA A 842 15.44 14.12 -10.55
C ALA A 842 15.06 15.49 -9.98
N ARG A 843 13.84 15.97 -10.25
CA ARG A 843 13.40 17.31 -9.89
C ARG A 843 12.32 17.32 -8.82
N LEU A 844 12.29 18.37 -8.02
CA LEU A 844 11.20 18.74 -7.12
C LEU A 844 10.06 19.42 -7.90
N GLY A 845 8.91 19.64 -7.28
CA GLY A 845 7.75 20.30 -7.90
C GLY A 845 8.03 21.73 -8.37
N ASN A 846 9.04 22.39 -7.78
CA ASN A 846 9.54 23.70 -8.22
C ASN A 846 10.69 23.61 -9.25
N CYS A 847 10.88 22.45 -9.89
CA CYS A 847 11.90 22.15 -10.90
C CYS A 847 13.37 22.21 -10.42
N LYS A 848 13.64 22.43 -9.13
CA LYS A 848 15.01 22.32 -8.58
C LYS A 848 15.44 20.86 -8.52
N MET A 849 16.75 20.61 -8.55
CA MET A 849 17.30 19.28 -8.34
C MET A 849 16.92 18.75 -6.95
N ASP A 850 16.51 17.48 -6.89
CA ASP A 850 16.12 16.78 -5.67
C ASP A 850 17.35 16.10 -5.05
N TYR A 851 17.76 16.59 -3.87
CA TYR A 851 18.83 16.01 -3.05
C TYR A 851 18.29 15.41 -1.74
N TYR A 852 16.98 15.19 -1.66
CA TYR A 852 16.34 14.59 -0.50
C TYR A 852 16.02 13.11 -0.77
N HIS A 853 15.56 12.78 -1.98
CA HIS A 853 15.03 11.44 -2.28
C HIS A 853 15.84 10.67 -3.33
N ALA A 854 16.38 11.33 -4.36
CA ALA A 854 16.86 10.67 -5.58
C ALA A 854 18.31 10.13 -5.48
N TYR A 855 18.49 9.06 -4.71
CA TYR A 855 19.78 8.40 -4.46
C TYR A 855 19.86 7.00 -5.05
N ALA A 856 21.03 6.67 -5.62
CA ALA A 856 21.43 5.36 -6.08
C ALA A 856 22.27 4.63 -5.02
N LEU A 857 22.07 3.33 -4.88
CA LEU A 857 22.91 2.45 -4.05
C LEU A 857 24.14 2.00 -4.85
N LEU A 858 25.32 2.17 -4.26
CA LEU A 858 26.61 1.79 -4.83
C LEU A 858 27.02 0.38 -4.38
N HIS A 859 27.69 -0.35 -5.26
CA HIS A 859 28.34 -1.61 -4.91
C HIS A 859 29.52 -1.38 -3.96
N PRO A 860 29.76 -2.26 -2.96
CA PRO A 860 30.93 -2.17 -2.10
C PRO A 860 32.25 -2.09 -2.89
N GLY A 861 33.09 -1.11 -2.58
CA GLY A 861 34.36 -0.90 -3.30
C GLY A 861 34.26 -0.03 -4.56
N ASN A 862 33.13 0.63 -4.80
CA ASN A 862 33.04 1.73 -5.77
C ASN A 862 33.87 2.95 -5.27
N THR A 863 34.47 3.73 -6.18
CA THR A 863 35.38 4.85 -5.90
C THR A 863 34.68 6.21 -5.87
N ALA A 864 33.41 6.28 -5.47
CA ALA A 864 32.61 7.51 -5.49
C ALA A 864 32.71 8.36 -4.21
N SER A 865 33.60 8.03 -3.28
CA SER A 865 33.68 8.66 -1.95
C SER A 865 34.09 10.13 -1.95
N ASP A 866 34.71 10.59 -3.03
CA ASP A 866 35.11 11.98 -3.26
C ASP A 866 33.95 12.89 -3.71
N ARG A 867 32.83 12.29 -4.13
CA ARG A 867 31.66 13.03 -4.61
C ARG A 867 30.95 13.75 -3.48
N LYS A 868 30.47 14.96 -3.77
CA LYS A 868 29.87 15.83 -2.75
C LYS A 868 28.61 15.23 -2.12
N GLY A 869 27.77 14.58 -2.91
CA GLY A 869 26.55 13.92 -2.44
C GLY A 869 26.77 12.52 -1.87
N PHE A 870 27.99 11.99 -1.88
CA PHE A 870 28.28 10.68 -1.33
C PHE A 870 27.95 10.59 0.15
N PHE A 871 27.38 9.47 0.58
CA PHE A 871 27.11 9.21 1.98
C PHE A 871 27.10 7.71 2.29
N LYS A 872 27.64 7.31 3.45
CA LYS A 872 27.54 5.92 3.92
C LYS A 872 26.26 5.71 4.73
N THR A 873 25.44 4.73 4.35
CA THR A 873 24.18 4.44 5.04
C THR A 873 24.16 3.04 5.62
N ILE A 874 23.18 2.76 6.48
CA ILE A 874 22.94 1.42 7.03
C ILE A 874 22.56 0.38 5.97
N VAL A 875 22.16 0.82 4.76
CA VAL A 875 21.79 -0.07 3.64
C VAL A 875 22.95 -0.26 2.67
N GLY A 876 23.92 0.67 2.65
CA GLY A 876 25.03 0.72 1.72
C GLY A 876 25.44 2.15 1.39
N ASP A 877 26.51 2.31 0.65
CA ASP A 877 26.97 3.62 0.20
C ASP A 877 26.02 4.17 -0.87
N VAL A 878 25.72 5.47 -0.82
CA VAL A 878 24.80 6.13 -1.76
C VAL A 878 25.40 7.37 -2.38
N VAL A 879 24.91 7.70 -3.56
CA VAL A 879 25.19 8.97 -4.25
C VAL A 879 23.91 9.46 -4.97
N PRO A 880 23.68 10.78 -5.10
CA PRO A 880 22.57 11.28 -5.90
C PRO A 880 22.66 10.78 -7.33
N TYR A 881 21.51 10.47 -7.94
CA TYR A 881 21.46 10.07 -9.35
C TYR A 881 22.11 11.12 -10.29
N SER A 882 22.04 12.40 -9.91
CA SER A 882 22.70 13.50 -10.64
C SER A 882 24.23 13.39 -10.67
N GLU A 883 24.82 12.66 -9.73
CA GLU A 883 26.27 12.49 -9.56
C GLU A 883 26.76 11.09 -9.94
N LEU A 884 25.91 10.26 -10.57
CA LEU A 884 26.37 9.00 -11.18
C LEU A 884 27.23 9.25 -12.41
N GLU A 885 28.27 8.44 -12.59
CA GLU A 885 29.22 8.51 -13.68
C GLU A 885 29.32 7.15 -14.41
N LYS A 886 29.85 7.19 -15.63
CA LYS A 886 30.11 5.97 -16.40
C LYS A 886 31.15 5.11 -15.68
N GLY A 887 30.87 3.82 -15.58
CA GLY A 887 31.72 2.84 -14.89
C GLY A 887 31.34 2.61 -13.43
N ASP A 888 30.45 3.44 -12.87
CA ASP A 888 29.92 3.21 -11.53
C ASP A 888 29.26 1.84 -11.43
N LYS A 889 29.61 1.12 -10.38
CA LYS A 889 28.95 -0.12 -9.99
C LYS A 889 27.85 0.17 -8.97
N LEU A 890 26.63 -0.21 -9.31
CA LEU A 890 25.42 -0.05 -8.52
C LEU A 890 24.99 -1.38 -7.93
N HIS A 891 24.34 -1.33 -6.77
CA HIS A 891 23.80 -2.49 -6.06
C HIS A 891 22.30 -2.24 -5.87
N LEU A 892 21.49 -2.65 -6.85
CA LEU A 892 20.10 -2.24 -6.98
C LEU A 892 19.13 -3.37 -6.64
N TYR A 893 17.98 -3.00 -6.11
CA TYR A 893 16.81 -3.85 -6.00
C TYR A 893 15.97 -3.74 -7.29
N PRO A 894 16.00 -4.75 -8.18
CA PRO A 894 15.35 -4.66 -9.47
C PRO A 894 13.82 -4.84 -9.40
N ASN A 895 13.16 -4.34 -10.43
CA ASN A 895 11.75 -4.60 -10.71
C ASN A 895 11.66 -5.81 -11.65
N TYR A 896 10.66 -6.68 -11.44
CA TYR A 896 10.55 -7.91 -12.22
C TYR A 896 9.24 -8.03 -12.99
N TYR A 897 9.31 -8.69 -14.15
CA TYR A 897 8.19 -9.08 -14.98
C TYR A 897 8.19 -10.59 -15.23
N ASP A 898 7.01 -11.22 -15.17
CA ASP A 898 6.82 -12.62 -15.55
C ASP A 898 5.47 -12.82 -16.23
N PHE A 899 5.34 -13.83 -17.08
CA PHE A 899 4.06 -14.25 -17.61
C PHE A 899 3.96 -15.77 -17.76
N LEU A 900 2.76 -16.28 -17.55
CA LEU A 900 2.43 -17.70 -17.66
C LEU A 900 1.14 -17.88 -18.47
N TYR A 901 1.11 -18.87 -19.37
CA TYR A 901 -0.13 -19.32 -20.00
C TYR A 901 -0.57 -20.67 -19.46
N LEU A 902 -1.73 -20.69 -18.81
CA LEU A 902 -2.39 -21.89 -18.32
C LEU A 902 -3.27 -22.47 -19.44
N ASP A 903 -2.65 -23.25 -20.32
CA ASP A 903 -3.35 -24.10 -21.30
C ASP A 903 -3.78 -25.44 -20.71
N SER A 904 -3.19 -25.82 -19.58
CA SER A 904 -3.50 -27.02 -18.81
C SER A 904 -3.27 -26.77 -17.31
N ASN A 905 -3.84 -27.63 -16.47
CA ASN A 905 -3.65 -27.54 -15.02
C ASN A 905 -2.19 -27.73 -14.60
N GLN A 906 -1.39 -28.49 -15.34
CA GLN A 906 -0.01 -28.83 -14.98
C GLN A 906 0.94 -27.63 -15.09
N LYS A 907 0.65 -26.68 -16.00
CA LYS A 907 1.46 -25.47 -16.24
C LYS A 907 1.74 -24.63 -15.01
N ARG A 908 0.85 -24.65 -14.01
CA ARG A 908 1.07 -23.90 -12.74
C ARG A 908 2.34 -24.30 -12.00
N HIS A 909 2.87 -25.50 -12.24
CA HIS A 909 4.10 -25.98 -11.63
C HIS A 909 5.35 -25.54 -12.41
N GLU A 910 5.21 -25.04 -13.64
CA GLU A 910 6.34 -24.56 -14.46
C GLU A 910 6.88 -23.19 -14.04
N ILE A 911 6.19 -22.47 -13.14
CA ILE A 911 6.73 -21.27 -12.48
C ILE A 911 8.05 -21.60 -11.76
N PHE A 912 8.26 -22.88 -11.39
CA PHE A 912 9.48 -23.40 -10.81
C PHE A 912 10.03 -24.57 -11.66
N ARG A 913 10.90 -24.30 -12.64
CA ARG A 913 11.60 -25.37 -13.38
C ARG A 913 12.95 -25.74 -12.76
N SER A 914 13.78 -24.78 -12.36
CA SER A 914 15.00 -25.01 -11.54
C SER A 914 15.59 -23.67 -11.05
N ALA A 915 16.65 -23.70 -10.23
CA ALA A 915 17.39 -22.51 -9.83
C ALA A 915 18.13 -21.81 -11.00
N HIS A 916 18.16 -22.41 -12.20
CA HIS A 916 18.90 -21.90 -13.36
C HIS A 916 17.99 -21.63 -14.58
N GLU A 917 16.70 -21.96 -14.50
CA GLU A 917 15.69 -21.69 -15.53
C GLU A 917 14.52 -20.94 -14.90
N THR A 918 14.68 -19.63 -14.71
CA THR A 918 13.58 -18.76 -14.31
C THR A 918 13.12 -17.91 -15.48
N ASN A 919 11.81 -17.88 -15.75
CA ASN A 919 11.18 -17.03 -16.76
C ASN A 919 11.03 -15.57 -16.27
N LEU A 920 11.96 -15.11 -15.42
CA LEU A 920 11.90 -13.82 -14.76
C LEU A 920 12.72 -12.80 -15.55
N TYR A 921 12.06 -11.70 -15.94
CA TYR A 921 12.67 -10.60 -16.69
C TYR A 921 12.71 -9.34 -15.85
N PHE A 922 13.56 -8.38 -16.19
CA PHE A 922 13.45 -7.06 -15.58
C PHE A 922 12.23 -6.33 -16.14
N MET A 923 11.58 -5.53 -15.31
CA MET A 923 10.37 -4.82 -15.72
C MET A 923 10.65 -3.81 -16.85
N GLU A 924 11.85 -3.23 -16.86
CA GLU A 924 12.35 -2.33 -17.89
C GLU A 924 12.38 -2.99 -19.28
N GLU A 925 12.63 -4.30 -19.32
CA GLU A 925 12.70 -5.06 -20.58
C GLU A 925 11.32 -5.23 -21.23
N LEU A 926 10.22 -5.14 -20.47
CA LEU A 926 8.86 -5.26 -21.02
C LEU A 926 8.60 -4.19 -22.08
N GLU A 927 8.84 -2.93 -21.76
CA GLU A 927 8.62 -1.81 -22.69
C GLU A 927 9.78 -1.68 -23.67
N GLN A 928 11.02 -1.67 -23.16
CA GLN A 928 12.21 -1.35 -23.96
C GLN A 928 12.61 -2.46 -24.93
N LYS A 929 12.24 -3.73 -24.64
CA LYS A 929 12.56 -4.88 -25.47
C LYS A 929 11.31 -5.58 -26.00
N PHE A 930 10.46 -6.18 -25.14
CA PHE A 930 9.34 -7.01 -25.59
C PHE A 930 8.36 -6.25 -26.50
N VAL A 931 7.86 -5.10 -26.04
CA VAL A 931 6.86 -4.32 -26.77
C VAL A 931 7.51 -3.58 -27.93
N ARG A 932 8.65 -2.90 -27.70
CA ARG A 932 9.41 -2.23 -28.77
C ARG A 932 9.71 -3.16 -29.96
N LEU A 933 10.19 -4.37 -29.68
CA LEU A 933 10.52 -5.35 -30.71
C LEU A 933 9.30 -5.77 -31.53
N TRP A 934 8.18 -6.04 -30.85
CA TRP A 934 6.93 -6.40 -31.51
C TRP A 934 6.35 -5.24 -32.34
N ASP A 935 6.37 -4.03 -31.80
CA ASP A 935 5.89 -2.84 -32.50
C ASP A 935 6.73 -2.59 -33.75
N ASN A 936 8.06 -2.68 -33.66
CA ASN A 936 8.95 -2.56 -34.83
C ASN A 936 8.60 -3.57 -35.94
N LEU A 937 8.25 -4.82 -35.59
CA LEU A 937 7.83 -5.84 -36.53
C LEU A 937 6.45 -5.56 -37.16
N THR A 938 5.57 -4.79 -36.50
CA THR A 938 4.16 -4.63 -36.92
C THR A 938 3.79 -3.25 -37.48
N THR A 939 4.44 -2.16 -37.06
CA THR A 939 4.09 -0.78 -37.45
C THR A 939 4.87 -0.25 -38.64
N GLY A 940 5.81 -1.04 -39.18
CA GLY A 940 6.59 -0.68 -40.37
C GLY A 940 7.67 0.39 -40.17
N SER A 941 7.85 0.92 -38.96
CA SER A 941 8.78 2.01 -38.65
C SER A 941 10.25 1.59 -38.49
N GLY A 942 10.59 0.31 -38.69
CA GLY A 942 11.99 -0.13 -38.55
C GLY A 942 12.33 -1.58 -38.92
N LEU A 943 11.34 -2.45 -39.18
CA LEU A 943 11.51 -3.86 -39.58
C LEU A 943 10.47 -4.30 -40.65
N SER A 944 10.00 -3.39 -41.51
CA SER A 944 8.93 -3.67 -42.50
C SER A 944 9.32 -4.74 -43.52
N GLY A 945 8.40 -5.66 -43.84
CA GLY A 945 8.47 -6.50 -45.05
C GLY A 945 8.54 -8.01 -44.86
N ILE A 946 8.49 -8.54 -43.62
CA ILE A 946 8.46 -10.00 -43.39
C ILE A 946 7.02 -10.50 -43.22
N THR A 947 6.64 -11.52 -43.99
CA THR A 947 5.35 -12.19 -43.82
C THR A 947 5.30 -13.01 -42.54
N GLN A 948 4.10 -13.23 -42.00
CA GLN A 948 3.90 -14.05 -40.81
C GLN A 948 4.47 -15.47 -40.96
N THR A 949 4.37 -16.06 -42.15
CA THR A 949 4.90 -17.40 -42.46
C THR A 949 6.42 -17.43 -42.44
N LYS A 950 7.06 -16.43 -43.06
CA LYS A 950 8.53 -16.31 -43.04
C LYS A 950 9.06 -16.13 -41.62
N LEU A 951 8.42 -15.27 -40.82
CA LEU A 951 8.83 -15.03 -39.45
C LEU A 951 8.79 -16.31 -38.61
N LYS A 952 7.77 -17.16 -38.78
CA LYS A 952 7.70 -18.47 -38.10
C LYS A 952 8.78 -19.44 -38.54
N ASN A 953 9.11 -19.47 -39.82
CA ASN A 953 10.18 -20.33 -40.32
C ASN A 953 11.53 -19.90 -39.73
N LEU A 954 11.78 -18.60 -39.63
CA LEU A 954 12.95 -18.06 -38.94
C LEU A 954 12.94 -18.36 -37.45
N GLU A 955 11.81 -18.15 -36.76
CA GLU A 955 11.65 -18.49 -35.35
C GLU A 955 11.98 -19.96 -35.07
N ALA A 956 11.42 -20.89 -35.86
CA ALA A 956 11.68 -22.32 -35.71
C ALA A 956 13.15 -22.67 -35.97
N LEU A 957 13.75 -22.09 -37.02
CA LEU A 957 15.17 -22.26 -37.32
C LEU A 957 16.04 -21.76 -36.17
N TRP A 958 15.85 -20.51 -35.75
CA TRP A 958 16.61 -19.89 -34.67
C TRP A 958 16.40 -20.65 -33.35
N LEU A 959 15.18 -21.03 -32.99
CA LEU A 959 14.91 -21.75 -31.75
C LEU A 959 15.61 -23.11 -31.74
N SER A 960 15.56 -23.86 -32.85
CA SER A 960 16.24 -25.16 -32.95
C SER A 960 17.76 -25.03 -32.79
N LYS A 961 18.36 -23.99 -33.37
CA LYS A 961 19.81 -23.76 -33.28
C LYS A 961 20.21 -23.15 -31.94
N TYR A 962 19.35 -22.33 -31.35
CA TYR A 962 19.52 -21.82 -30.00
C TYR A 962 19.59 -22.96 -28.98
N GLN A 963 18.66 -23.92 -29.07
CA GLN A 963 18.64 -25.10 -28.19
C GLN A 963 19.83 -26.04 -28.40
N LEU A 964 20.33 -26.15 -29.64
CA LEU A 964 21.46 -27.02 -29.97
C LEU A 964 22.82 -26.41 -29.66
N TRP A 965 23.02 -25.12 -29.92
CA TRP A 965 24.32 -24.46 -29.85
C TRP A 965 24.47 -23.54 -28.64
N GLY A 966 23.36 -23.04 -28.10
CA GLY A 966 23.35 -21.94 -27.13
C GLY A 966 23.40 -20.56 -27.81
N GLY A 967 22.82 -19.55 -27.16
CA GLY A 967 22.75 -18.18 -27.67
C GLY A 967 24.12 -17.52 -27.86
N ASP A 968 25.09 -17.83 -27.00
CA ASP A 968 26.44 -17.26 -27.05
C ASP A 968 27.35 -17.88 -28.12
N HIS A 969 26.86 -18.91 -28.82
CA HIS A 969 27.68 -19.64 -29.77
C HIS A 969 27.99 -18.80 -31.03
N PRO A 970 29.27 -18.69 -31.48
CA PRO A 970 29.64 -17.85 -32.62
C PRO A 970 28.87 -18.18 -33.92
N MET A 971 28.58 -19.47 -34.15
CA MET A 971 27.78 -19.89 -35.31
C MET A 971 26.31 -19.48 -35.21
N PHE A 972 25.76 -19.39 -34.00
CA PHE A 972 24.40 -18.90 -33.79
C PHE A 972 24.33 -17.40 -34.16
N LYS A 973 25.27 -16.60 -33.65
CA LYS A 973 25.38 -15.18 -34.00
C LYS A 973 25.50 -14.97 -35.51
N LYS A 974 26.41 -15.69 -36.18
CA LYS A 974 26.60 -15.60 -37.63
C LYS A 974 25.34 -16.01 -38.41
N LEU A 975 24.64 -17.06 -37.96
CA LEU A 975 23.38 -17.50 -38.55
C LEU A 975 22.31 -16.40 -38.44
N VAL A 976 22.16 -15.81 -37.26
CA VAL A 976 21.20 -14.72 -37.00
C VAL A 976 21.53 -13.53 -37.89
N GLU A 977 22.77 -13.03 -37.87
CA GLU A 977 23.20 -11.90 -38.70
C GLU A 977 22.91 -12.12 -40.19
N THR A 978 23.30 -13.29 -40.72
CA THR A 978 23.07 -13.63 -42.14
C THR A 978 21.57 -13.73 -42.47
N SER A 979 20.77 -14.26 -41.54
CA SER A 979 19.31 -14.38 -41.73
C SER A 979 18.64 -13.00 -41.70
N LEU A 980 19.09 -12.10 -40.81
CA LEU A 980 18.58 -10.74 -40.70
C LEU A 980 18.91 -9.94 -41.96
N ASP A 981 20.16 -9.99 -42.43
CA ASP A 981 20.60 -9.28 -43.64
C ASP A 981 19.87 -9.74 -44.90
N LYS A 982 19.51 -11.02 -44.96
CA LYS A 982 18.79 -11.60 -46.10
C LYS A 982 17.30 -11.23 -46.10
N GLU A 983 16.63 -11.33 -44.95
CA GLU A 983 15.16 -11.26 -44.90
C GLU A 983 14.62 -9.87 -44.51
N PHE A 984 15.45 -8.98 -43.96
CA PHE A 984 15.04 -7.64 -43.51
C PHE A 984 15.83 -6.53 -44.21
N ILE A 985 15.37 -6.13 -45.39
CA ILE A 985 16.08 -5.26 -46.34
C ILE A 985 16.28 -3.81 -45.82
N ALA A 986 15.42 -3.31 -44.94
CA ALA A 986 15.41 -1.92 -44.46
C ALA A 986 15.67 -1.78 -42.94
N MET A 987 16.35 -2.75 -42.33
CA MET A 987 16.61 -2.75 -40.89
C MET A 987 17.68 -1.71 -40.50
N THR A 988 17.38 -0.86 -39.51
CA THR A 988 18.39 0.04 -38.93
C THR A 988 19.40 -0.73 -38.09
N ASN A 989 20.64 -0.21 -37.95
CA ASN A 989 21.66 -0.84 -37.12
C ASN A 989 21.19 -1.05 -35.67
N GLU A 990 20.50 -0.06 -35.09
CA GLU A 990 19.94 -0.16 -33.74
C GLU A 990 18.93 -1.32 -33.60
N ASN A 991 18.04 -1.49 -34.58
CA ASN A 991 17.07 -2.59 -34.55
C ASN A 991 17.74 -3.95 -34.82
N LYS A 992 18.81 -3.99 -35.62
CA LYS A 992 19.61 -5.20 -35.84
C LYS A 992 20.31 -5.65 -34.57
N GLU A 993 20.92 -4.71 -33.86
CA GLU A 993 21.55 -4.97 -32.56
C GLU A 993 20.53 -5.49 -31.53
N LEU A 994 19.36 -4.85 -31.43
CA LEU A 994 18.27 -5.30 -30.55
C LEU A 994 17.78 -6.72 -30.89
N MET A 995 17.61 -7.04 -32.18
CA MET A 995 17.23 -8.40 -32.62
C MET A 995 18.29 -9.44 -32.24
N ILE A 996 19.57 -9.14 -32.49
CA ILE A 996 20.68 -10.03 -32.14
C ILE A 996 20.74 -10.26 -30.63
N GLU A 997 20.65 -9.19 -29.84
CA GLU A 997 20.65 -9.25 -28.37
C GLU A 997 19.51 -10.13 -27.86
N THR A 998 18.28 -9.86 -28.30
CA THR A 998 17.08 -10.57 -27.84
C THR A 998 17.00 -12.02 -28.30
N LEU A 999 17.57 -12.37 -29.46
CA LEU A 999 17.73 -13.76 -29.89
C LEU A 999 18.80 -14.49 -29.08
N LYS A 1000 19.92 -13.81 -28.78
CA LYS A 1000 21.04 -14.35 -27.99
C LYS A 1000 20.64 -14.64 -26.54
N ASN A 1001 19.85 -13.77 -25.91
CA ASN A 1001 19.41 -13.98 -24.52
C ASN A 1001 18.04 -14.68 -24.40
N GLY A 1002 17.43 -15.10 -25.53
CA GLY A 1002 16.19 -15.87 -25.58
C GLY A 1002 14.90 -15.05 -25.42
N LEU A 1003 14.99 -13.73 -25.19
CA LEU A 1003 13.82 -12.83 -25.07
C LEU A 1003 12.95 -12.84 -26.32
N PHE A 1004 13.53 -12.95 -27.51
CA PHE A 1004 12.78 -12.99 -28.78
C PHE A 1004 11.74 -14.12 -28.77
N PHE A 1005 12.13 -15.33 -28.36
CA PHE A 1005 11.22 -16.49 -28.36
C PHE A 1005 10.08 -16.31 -27.36
N ARG A 1006 10.35 -15.66 -26.23
CA ARG A 1006 9.36 -15.38 -25.19
C ARG A 1006 8.41 -14.26 -25.62
N MET A 1007 8.92 -13.25 -26.30
CA MET A 1007 8.11 -12.24 -26.96
C MET A 1007 7.17 -12.87 -28.00
N MET A 1008 7.69 -13.76 -28.85
CA MET A 1008 6.87 -14.48 -29.85
C MET A 1008 5.79 -15.36 -29.19
N GLU A 1009 6.13 -16.08 -28.11
CA GLU A 1009 5.14 -16.83 -27.33
C GLU A 1009 4.02 -15.90 -26.81
N LEU A 1010 4.37 -14.77 -26.21
CA LEU A 1010 3.42 -13.81 -25.69
C LEU A 1010 2.54 -13.22 -26.81
N GLN A 1011 3.13 -12.60 -27.81
CA GLN A 1011 2.38 -11.83 -28.82
C GLN A 1011 1.63 -12.75 -29.79
N HIS A 1012 2.30 -13.79 -30.31
CA HIS A 1012 1.73 -14.64 -31.35
C HIS A 1012 0.97 -15.85 -30.79
N THR A 1013 1.49 -16.55 -29.76
CA THR A 1013 0.85 -17.77 -29.24
C THR A 1013 -0.30 -17.45 -28.27
N ILE A 1014 -0.03 -16.56 -27.29
CA ILE A 1014 -0.96 -16.20 -26.22
C ILE A 1014 -1.94 -15.11 -26.67
N LEU A 1015 -1.45 -13.98 -27.21
CA LEU A 1015 -2.30 -12.85 -27.60
C LEU A 1015 -2.85 -12.95 -29.03
N LYS A 1016 -2.39 -13.94 -29.81
CA LYS A 1016 -2.86 -14.20 -31.20
C LYS A 1016 -2.71 -13.01 -32.14
N LYS A 1017 -1.78 -12.09 -31.84
CA LYS A 1017 -1.42 -11.00 -32.75
C LYS A 1017 -0.64 -11.55 -33.95
N ARG A 1018 -0.71 -10.84 -35.07
CA ARG A 1018 -0.02 -11.18 -36.32
C ARG A 1018 0.74 -9.97 -36.84
N VAL A 1019 1.81 -10.24 -37.57
CA VAL A 1019 2.48 -9.26 -38.41
C VAL A 1019 1.58 -8.99 -39.63
N ARG A 1020 1.35 -7.72 -39.98
CA ARG A 1020 0.47 -7.33 -41.09
C ARG A 1020 0.96 -7.96 -42.40
N ASP A 1021 0.04 -8.52 -43.19
CA ASP A 1021 0.33 -8.94 -44.57
C ASP A 1021 0.09 -7.77 -45.52
N ASP A 1022 1.00 -7.52 -46.47
CA ASP A 1022 0.88 -6.45 -47.49
C ASP A 1022 -0.43 -6.52 -48.31
N LYS A 1023 -1.17 -7.63 -48.26
CA LYS A 1023 -2.47 -7.79 -48.94
C LYS A 1023 -3.64 -7.08 -48.24
N GLU A 1024 -3.55 -6.78 -46.94
CA GLU A 1024 -4.65 -6.10 -46.21
C GLU A 1024 -4.70 -4.59 -46.48
N ILE A 1025 -3.61 -3.98 -46.97
CA ILE A 1025 -3.52 -2.54 -47.31
C ILE A 1025 -4.51 -2.14 -48.42
N ASN A 1026 -4.93 -3.07 -49.27
CA ASN A 1026 -5.87 -2.79 -50.35
C ASN A 1026 -7.36 -2.87 -49.93
N ASN A 1027 -7.70 -3.41 -48.76
CA ASN A 1027 -9.11 -3.54 -48.33
C ASN A 1027 -9.54 -2.47 -47.31
N ASP A 1028 -8.60 -1.86 -46.56
CA ASP A 1028 -8.91 -0.83 -45.55
C ASP A 1028 -9.12 0.58 -46.12
N LYS A 1029 -9.03 0.76 -47.46
CA LYS A 1029 -9.42 2.01 -48.14
C LYS A 1029 -10.90 2.05 -48.55
N THR A 1030 -11.69 1.04 -48.18
CA THR A 1030 -13.09 0.89 -48.60
C THR A 1030 -14.02 0.39 -47.49
N VAL A 1031 -13.94 0.97 -46.29
CA VAL A 1031 -15.01 0.90 -45.28
C VAL A 1031 -15.19 2.24 -44.58
#